data_AF-A0A2A4XY32-F1
#
_entry.id   AF-A0A2A4XY32-F1
#
_cell.length_a   1.000
_cell.length_b   1.000
_cell.length_c   1.000
_cell.angle_alpha   90.00
_cell.angle_beta   90.00
_cell.angle_gamma   90.00
#
_symmetry.space_group_name_H-M   'P 1'
#
loop_
_entity.id
_entity.type
_entity.pdbx_description
1 polymer ?
#
loop_
_entity_poly.entity_id
_entity_poly.type
_entity_poly.pdbx_seq_one_letter_code
_entity_poly.pdbx_strand_id
1 'polypeptide(L)'
;MKRIFMSGVAFVALSSAAFAACPAVTVSDDMGIVGAYPQQFELAEFEKLANCTLEFAGNPAAADFNARIQGNGDLPTLADRLPAEPLVVAPYDSIGTYGGTLDMLSNANESGTTDLMSVRHVNLVRYSDDLETIVPNVAKSWEWNDDFTQLTFNLRKGHKWSDGADFTADDVKFWYDNLAIDTNVREKPKDYVLVGGEPMNVVVIDAQTVQFNLPSPKPGLLAHFAQSYAQGFQPKHFLGKFHPAINADADANAKAIGFDTGYEVIAAYYGGSDWMDTPTPMLAFPTKVAGMPAGAAPTLESFKVIAESTEGRHYVANPYFFQVDTAGNQLPYISEQDELFVGASEVRLLKLVNSEVDYKTQALNLDYAPLLLENQEKGNFTVELEPEISMGTFAFNVTSADEQKREVFNNLKFRQAMSVAIDRNQINEVAYLGLGNPQQYTAFSPSPSFVTEEMEQAYAQYDVATANALLDEIGLVDKDGDGMRDLPNGDKLILNLQVATQGISIKLVELVGQNWRDVGIDNTVKEVTTDEYRSAQSANKLDVTMYSKGLPLAVISGNAELFLPPYDTYFNHRTAMLWAEYIDTNGSSGVKPPQYAYDMIDDINGFQAAVIGTDESNRLGAKLVQSVVDNLLFIGTVKAVLPVYHSNNLKNFPKFKAQTGSFLRAYPYRGPQWYLTE
;
A
#
# COMPACT_ATOMS: atom_id res chain seq x y z
N MET A 1 47.95 -3.36 -82.40
CA MET A 1 48.85 -3.38 -81.23
C MET A 1 48.43 -2.24 -80.30
N LYS A 2 48.35 -2.49 -78.97
CA LYS A 2 47.86 -1.60 -77.87
C LYS A 2 46.33 -1.60 -77.69
N ARG A 3 45.72 -2.51 -76.92
CA ARG A 3 45.56 -2.61 -75.45
C ARG A 3 44.91 -1.36 -74.82
N ILE A 4 43.59 -1.43 -74.65
CA ILE A 4 42.75 -0.54 -73.82
C ILE A 4 42.73 -1.14 -72.40
N PHE A 5 43.18 -0.37 -71.41
CA PHE A 5 43.02 -0.70 -69.99
C PHE A 5 41.68 -0.15 -69.51
N MET A 6 40.73 -1.02 -69.17
CA MET A 6 39.61 -0.68 -68.30
C MET A 6 40.03 -0.95 -66.86
N SER A 7 40.15 0.10 -66.05
CA SER A 7 40.23 0.00 -64.60
C SER A 7 38.82 -0.12 -64.03
N GLY A 8 38.42 -1.34 -63.66
CA GLY A 8 37.20 -1.57 -62.89
C GLY A 8 37.39 -1.10 -61.46
N VAL A 9 36.64 -0.07 -61.05
CA VAL A 9 36.44 0.27 -59.64
C VAL A 9 35.37 -0.67 -59.12
N ALA A 10 35.78 -1.62 -58.27
CA ALA A 10 34.85 -2.46 -57.53
C ALA A 10 34.18 -1.60 -56.44
N PHE A 11 32.92 -1.25 -56.65
CA PHE A 11 32.06 -0.75 -55.58
C PHE A 11 31.80 -1.91 -54.62
N VAL A 12 32.46 -1.91 -53.47
CA VAL A 12 32.06 -2.75 -52.34
C VAL A 12 30.78 -2.12 -51.79
N ALA A 13 29.64 -2.67 -52.18
CA ALA A 13 28.39 -2.42 -51.48
C ALA A 13 28.49 -3.07 -50.11
N LEU A 14 28.91 -2.29 -49.11
CA LEU A 14 28.64 -2.63 -47.71
C LEU A 14 27.13 -2.57 -47.54
N SER A 15 26.49 -3.73 -47.44
CA SER A 15 25.13 -3.83 -46.93
C SER A 15 25.15 -3.36 -45.49
N SER A 16 24.87 -2.08 -45.25
CA SER A 16 24.35 -1.65 -43.96
C SER A 16 23.06 -2.43 -43.75
N ALA A 17 23.10 -3.46 -42.90
CA ALA A 17 21.87 -4.03 -42.36
C ALA A 17 21.16 -2.87 -41.64
N ALA A 18 20.14 -2.29 -42.28
CA ALA A 18 19.21 -1.43 -41.57
C ALA A 18 18.54 -2.33 -40.54
N PHE A 19 18.87 -2.17 -39.26
CA PHE A 19 18.14 -2.82 -38.19
C PHE A 19 16.69 -2.34 -38.28
N ALA A 20 15.75 -3.27 -38.29
CA ALA A 20 14.33 -2.92 -38.27
C ALA A 20 14.02 -2.21 -36.95
N ALA A 21 13.19 -1.15 -37.00
CA ALA A 21 12.67 -0.54 -35.79
C ALA A 21 11.94 -1.61 -34.96
N CYS A 22 12.10 -1.56 -33.63
CA CYS A 22 11.41 -2.50 -32.77
C CYS A 22 9.88 -2.39 -32.94
N PRO A 23 9.15 -3.52 -32.90
CA PRO A 23 7.71 -3.52 -32.96
C PRO A 23 7.12 -2.84 -31.72
N ALA A 24 6.07 -2.03 -31.92
CA ALA A 24 5.33 -1.37 -30.86
C ALA A 24 4.35 -2.36 -30.19
N VAL A 25 4.91 -3.33 -29.47
CA VAL A 25 4.14 -4.38 -28.77
C VAL A 25 3.32 -3.75 -27.64
N THR A 26 2.03 -4.06 -27.59
CA THR A 26 1.13 -3.66 -26.50
C THR A 26 0.47 -4.88 -25.89
N VAL A 27 -0.25 -4.71 -24.77
CA VAL A 27 -1.04 -5.81 -24.19
C VAL A 27 -2.21 -6.17 -25.11
N SER A 28 -2.81 -5.19 -25.80
CA SER A 28 -3.92 -5.41 -26.73
C SER A 28 -3.48 -6.06 -28.06
N ASP A 29 -2.22 -5.87 -28.46
CA ASP A 29 -1.60 -6.47 -29.65
C ASP A 29 -0.16 -6.90 -29.34
N ASP A 30 -0.02 -8.15 -28.90
CA ASP A 30 1.28 -8.71 -28.51
C ASP A 30 2.22 -8.98 -29.70
N MET A 31 1.71 -8.91 -30.93
CA MET A 31 2.42 -9.22 -32.17
C MET A 31 3.14 -10.59 -32.15
N GLY A 32 2.67 -11.54 -31.34
CA GLY A 32 3.27 -12.84 -31.11
C GLY A 32 4.55 -12.82 -30.24
N ILE A 33 4.86 -11.70 -29.60
CA ILE A 33 6.03 -11.52 -28.73
C ILE A 33 5.57 -11.70 -27.27
N VAL A 34 5.86 -12.87 -26.71
CA VAL A 34 5.50 -13.23 -25.33
C VAL A 34 6.78 -13.52 -24.54
N GLY A 35 6.99 -12.78 -23.46
CA GLY A 35 8.15 -12.91 -22.58
C GLY A 35 7.93 -13.89 -21.43
N ALA A 36 8.95 -14.01 -20.58
CA ALA A 36 8.88 -14.83 -19.37
C ALA A 36 7.86 -14.32 -18.34
N TYR A 37 7.59 -13.00 -18.35
CA TYR A 37 6.64 -12.36 -17.45
C TYR A 37 5.53 -11.65 -18.23
N PRO A 38 4.30 -11.58 -17.69
CA PRO A 38 3.21 -10.89 -18.36
C PRO A 38 3.53 -9.40 -18.53
N GLN A 39 3.33 -8.90 -19.75
CA GLN A 39 3.26 -7.46 -20.08
C GLN A 39 4.57 -6.68 -19.84
N GLN A 40 5.69 -7.39 -19.60
CA GLN A 40 7.00 -6.80 -19.42
C GLN A 40 8.11 -7.77 -19.80
N PHE A 41 9.30 -7.24 -20.08
CA PHE A 41 10.44 -7.99 -20.55
C PHE A 41 11.73 -7.43 -19.95
N GLU A 42 12.72 -8.30 -19.80
CA GLU A 42 14.10 -7.82 -19.70
C GLU A 42 14.59 -7.41 -21.10
N LEU A 43 15.37 -6.32 -21.20
CA LEU A 43 15.76 -5.73 -22.49
C LEU A 43 16.30 -6.77 -23.50
N ALA A 44 17.25 -7.60 -23.07
CA ALA A 44 17.87 -8.60 -23.93
C ALA A 44 16.90 -9.71 -24.39
N GLU A 45 15.87 -10.00 -23.58
CA GLU A 45 14.80 -10.92 -23.96
C GLU A 45 13.93 -10.29 -25.05
N PHE A 46 13.48 -9.04 -24.85
CA PHE A 46 12.65 -8.33 -25.81
C PHE A 46 13.36 -8.19 -27.17
N GLU A 47 14.59 -7.68 -27.20
CA GLU A 47 15.37 -7.51 -28.43
C GLU A 47 15.54 -8.82 -29.21
N LYS A 48 15.73 -9.93 -28.48
CA LYS A 48 15.84 -11.26 -29.07
C LYS A 48 14.50 -11.74 -29.65
N LEU A 49 13.40 -11.59 -28.92
CA LEU A 49 12.08 -12.02 -29.36
C LEU A 49 11.57 -11.17 -30.54
N ALA A 50 11.80 -9.87 -30.47
CA ALA A 50 11.43 -8.89 -31.49
C ALA A 50 12.40 -8.84 -32.69
N ASN A 51 13.57 -9.48 -32.57
CA ASN A 51 14.65 -9.44 -33.55
C ASN A 51 15.00 -8.00 -33.97
N CYS A 52 15.22 -7.14 -32.97
CA CYS A 52 15.53 -5.72 -33.12
C CYS A 52 16.57 -5.28 -32.07
N THR A 53 17.03 -4.03 -32.18
CA THR A 53 17.80 -3.36 -31.11
C THR A 53 17.02 -2.11 -30.73
N LEU A 54 16.74 -1.94 -29.45
CA LEU A 54 15.88 -0.87 -28.97
C LEU A 54 16.65 0.45 -28.91
N GLU A 55 16.14 1.48 -29.59
CA GLU A 55 16.68 2.83 -29.50
C GLU A 55 15.91 3.60 -28.43
N PHE A 56 16.63 4.27 -27.53
CA PHE A 56 15.98 4.98 -26.42
C PHE A 56 15.69 6.44 -26.74
N ALA A 57 14.46 6.86 -26.43
CA ALA A 57 14.02 8.24 -26.42
C ALA A 57 13.58 8.63 -25.00
N GLY A 58 13.78 9.89 -24.62
CA GLY A 58 13.37 10.39 -23.30
C GLY A 58 12.40 11.54 -23.45
N ASN A 59 11.71 11.87 -22.35
CA ASN A 59 10.83 13.02 -22.32
C ASN A 59 11.60 14.29 -22.74
N PRO A 60 11.17 15.02 -23.78
CA PRO A 60 11.84 16.23 -24.26
C PRO A 60 11.99 17.33 -23.19
N ALA A 61 11.12 17.34 -22.18
CA ALA A 61 11.14 18.28 -21.06
C ALA A 61 11.95 17.79 -19.84
N ALA A 62 12.61 16.63 -19.91
CA ALA A 62 13.35 16.06 -18.77
C ALA A 62 14.41 17.01 -18.18
N ALA A 63 15.05 17.83 -19.00
CA ALA A 63 16.03 18.82 -18.53
C ALA A 63 15.38 19.94 -17.70
N ASP A 64 14.18 20.37 -18.04
CA ASP A 64 13.39 21.35 -17.27
C ASP A 64 12.97 20.76 -15.92
N PHE A 65 12.43 19.54 -15.93
CA PHE A 65 12.05 18.83 -14.71
C PHE A 65 13.24 18.65 -13.77
N ASN A 66 14.39 18.23 -14.30
CA ASN A 66 15.60 18.08 -13.52
C ASN A 66 16.06 19.40 -12.87
N ALA A 67 15.98 20.51 -13.60
CA ALA A 67 16.38 21.83 -13.09
C ALA A 67 15.46 22.33 -11.95
N ARG A 68 14.23 21.82 -11.86
CA ARG A 68 13.27 22.13 -10.78
C ARG A 68 13.46 21.27 -9.52
N ILE A 69 14.24 20.17 -9.59
CA ILE A 69 14.51 19.32 -8.44
C ILE A 69 15.67 19.92 -7.63
N GLN A 70 15.37 20.41 -6.42
CA GLN A 70 16.39 20.94 -5.52
C GLN A 70 17.48 19.89 -5.24
N GLY A 71 18.74 20.26 -5.51
CA GLY A 71 19.91 19.43 -5.27
C GLY A 71 20.45 18.71 -6.51
N ASN A 72 19.68 18.66 -7.61
CA ASN A 72 20.14 18.04 -8.85
C ASN A 72 21.12 18.95 -9.61
N GLY A 73 22.14 18.32 -10.23
CA GLY A 73 23.08 18.97 -11.15
C GLY A 73 22.58 18.96 -12.60
N ASP A 74 23.47 19.26 -13.55
CA ASP A 74 23.16 19.17 -14.99
C ASP A 74 22.72 17.76 -15.40
N LEU A 75 21.71 17.67 -16.26
CA LEU A 75 21.16 16.39 -16.69
C LEU A 75 22.07 15.70 -17.73
N PRO A 76 22.57 14.48 -17.47
CA PRO A 76 23.36 13.72 -18.45
C PRO A 76 22.53 13.24 -19.65
N THR A 77 23.23 12.67 -20.64
CA THR A 77 22.57 12.02 -21.78
C THR A 77 21.68 10.87 -21.31
N LEU A 78 20.63 10.53 -22.07
CA LEU A 78 19.73 9.43 -21.70
C LEU A 78 20.47 8.09 -21.49
N ALA A 79 21.49 7.82 -22.30
CA ALA A 79 22.31 6.62 -22.19
C ALA A 79 23.09 6.54 -20.86
N ASP A 80 23.43 7.68 -20.26
CA ASP A 80 24.10 7.74 -18.95
C ASP A 80 23.10 7.76 -17.78
N ARG A 81 21.80 7.91 -18.06
CA ARG A 81 20.71 7.94 -17.07
C ARG A 81 20.06 6.58 -16.88
N LEU A 82 19.77 5.88 -17.98
CA LEU A 82 19.15 4.56 -17.94
C LEU A 82 20.14 3.50 -17.41
N PRO A 83 19.66 2.47 -16.71
CA PRO A 83 20.48 1.29 -16.46
C PRO A 83 20.87 0.62 -17.78
N ALA A 84 21.88 -0.25 -17.73
CA ALA A 84 22.29 -1.04 -18.90
C ALA A 84 21.20 -2.03 -19.35
N GLU A 85 20.31 -2.41 -18.42
CA GLU A 85 19.18 -3.31 -18.66
C GLU A 85 17.90 -2.70 -18.06
N PRO A 86 17.32 -1.67 -18.73
CA PRO A 86 16.04 -1.11 -18.31
C PRO A 86 14.94 -2.16 -18.41
N LEU A 87 13.93 -2.02 -17.56
CA LEU A 87 12.74 -2.86 -17.67
C LEU A 87 11.92 -2.37 -18.86
N VAL A 88 11.62 -3.27 -19.80
CA VAL A 88 10.78 -2.96 -20.97
C VAL A 88 9.33 -3.30 -20.61
N VAL A 89 8.43 -2.33 -20.72
CA VAL A 89 7.02 -2.45 -20.35
C VAL A 89 6.17 -2.41 -21.61
N ALA A 90 5.26 -3.36 -21.80
CA ALA A 90 4.24 -3.28 -22.82
C ALA A 90 3.10 -2.37 -22.33
N PRO A 91 2.83 -1.21 -22.98
CA PRO A 91 1.65 -0.41 -22.66
C PRO A 91 0.36 -1.19 -22.95
N TYR A 92 -0.75 -0.82 -22.32
CA TYR A 92 -2.00 -1.58 -22.49
C TYR A 92 -2.51 -1.54 -23.94
N ASP A 93 -2.78 -0.35 -24.46
CA ASP A 93 -3.47 -0.19 -25.74
C ASP A 93 -2.55 0.38 -26.82
N SER A 94 -1.68 1.33 -26.44
CA SER A 94 -0.87 2.08 -27.40
C SER A 94 0.41 2.65 -26.78
N ILE A 95 1.41 2.87 -27.62
CA ILE A 95 2.56 3.73 -27.28
C ILE A 95 2.02 5.14 -26.98
N GLY A 96 2.34 5.63 -25.80
CA GLY A 96 1.83 6.91 -25.28
C GLY A 96 2.60 8.11 -25.79
N THR A 97 2.10 9.29 -25.43
CA THR A 97 2.72 10.58 -25.75
C THR A 97 3.12 11.30 -24.48
N TYR A 98 4.32 11.90 -24.47
CA TYR A 98 4.78 12.70 -23.33
C TYR A 98 3.95 13.97 -23.13
N GLY A 99 3.64 14.28 -21.88
CA GLY A 99 3.02 15.55 -21.49
C GLY A 99 1.89 15.40 -20.48
N GLY A 100 1.28 16.53 -20.15
CA GLY A 100 0.14 16.59 -19.25
C GLY A 100 0.51 16.52 -17.76
N THR A 101 -0.48 16.87 -16.94
CA THR A 101 -0.44 16.82 -15.48
C THR A 101 -1.55 15.88 -15.03
N LEU A 102 -1.23 14.89 -14.19
CA LEU A 102 -2.23 14.01 -13.58
C LEU A 102 -2.81 14.68 -12.33
N ASP A 103 -4.07 15.11 -12.42
CA ASP A 103 -4.78 15.80 -11.34
C ASP A 103 -5.43 14.79 -10.37
N MET A 104 -5.09 14.86 -9.09
CA MET A 104 -5.53 13.91 -8.06
C MET A 104 -5.95 14.57 -6.75
N LEU A 105 -6.80 13.84 -6.00
CA LEU A 105 -7.30 14.27 -4.70
C LEU A 105 -6.91 13.32 -3.57
N SER A 106 -6.46 13.93 -2.48
CA SER A 106 -6.25 13.31 -1.19
C SER A 106 -7.07 14.01 -0.11
N ASN A 107 -7.23 13.41 1.06
CA ASN A 107 -8.04 13.98 2.13
C ASN A 107 -7.25 15.05 2.90
N ALA A 108 -6.00 14.75 3.19
CA ALA A 108 -5.04 15.59 3.88
C ALA A 108 -3.64 15.03 3.64
N ASN A 109 -2.63 15.65 4.26
CA ASN A 109 -1.33 15.00 4.41
C ASN A 109 -1.49 13.61 5.07
N GLU A 110 -0.86 12.57 4.53
CA GLU A 110 -0.94 11.17 5.00
C GLU A 110 -2.37 10.57 5.12
N SER A 111 -3.37 11.17 4.47
CA SER A 111 -4.73 10.63 4.39
C SER A 111 -5.27 10.74 2.96
N GLY A 112 -5.72 9.62 2.40
CA GLY A 112 -6.22 9.58 1.02
C GLY A 112 -5.13 9.59 -0.07
N THR A 113 -3.84 9.54 0.29
CA THR A 113 -2.70 9.69 -0.64
C THR A 113 -2.32 8.42 -1.42
N THR A 114 -2.91 7.28 -1.06
CA THR A 114 -2.55 5.97 -1.61
C THR A 114 -2.85 5.87 -3.12
N ASP A 115 -3.84 6.61 -3.63
CA ASP A 115 -4.13 6.68 -5.07
C ASP A 115 -2.92 7.25 -5.83
N LEU A 116 -2.41 8.42 -5.43
CA LEU A 116 -1.21 9.03 -6.02
C LEU A 116 0.04 8.19 -5.81
N MET A 117 0.24 7.63 -4.62
CA MET A 117 1.39 6.75 -4.38
C MET A 117 1.40 5.59 -5.36
N SER A 118 0.25 4.95 -5.57
CA SER A 118 0.15 3.76 -6.41
C SER A 118 0.57 3.96 -7.87
N VAL A 119 0.43 5.19 -8.40
CA VAL A 119 0.80 5.50 -9.78
C VAL A 119 2.30 5.80 -9.97
N ARG A 120 3.01 6.11 -8.87
CA ARG A 120 4.44 6.47 -8.91
C ARG A 120 5.38 5.46 -8.25
N HIS A 121 4.83 4.62 -7.38
CA HIS A 121 5.60 3.75 -6.49
C HIS A 121 6.43 2.71 -7.24
N VAL A 122 7.48 2.20 -6.57
CA VAL A 122 8.29 1.08 -7.03
C VAL A 122 8.74 0.21 -5.85
N ASN A 123 8.93 -1.08 -6.12
CA ASN A 123 9.49 -2.05 -5.19
C ASN A 123 10.54 -2.96 -5.88
N LEU A 124 11.23 -3.81 -5.11
CA LEU A 124 12.17 -4.81 -5.65
C LEU A 124 11.47 -5.71 -6.68
N VAL A 125 10.29 -6.19 -6.34
CA VAL A 125 9.36 -6.94 -7.19
C VAL A 125 7.97 -6.31 -7.08
N ARG A 126 7.00 -6.77 -7.87
CA ARG A 126 5.62 -6.30 -7.79
C ARG A 126 4.65 -7.40 -8.19
N TYR A 127 3.39 -7.27 -7.81
CA TYR A 127 2.33 -8.05 -8.43
C TYR A 127 2.05 -7.55 -9.85
N SER A 128 1.78 -8.49 -10.77
CA SER A 128 1.21 -8.19 -12.07
C SER A 128 -0.26 -7.81 -11.93
N ASP A 129 -0.88 -7.30 -12.99
CA ASP A 129 -2.29 -6.86 -12.96
C ASP A 129 -3.30 -8.01 -12.78
N ASP A 130 -2.80 -9.25 -12.73
CA ASP A 130 -3.56 -10.41 -12.31
C ASP A 130 -3.76 -10.54 -10.80
N LEU A 131 -3.04 -9.74 -10.00
CA LEU A 131 -3.07 -9.75 -8.54
C LEU A 131 -2.59 -11.07 -7.90
N GLU A 132 -1.86 -11.89 -8.68
CA GLU A 132 -1.39 -13.20 -8.24
C GLU A 132 0.10 -13.41 -8.56
N THR A 133 0.52 -13.07 -9.77
CA THR A 133 1.88 -13.29 -10.26
C THR A 133 2.82 -12.21 -9.78
N ILE A 134 3.86 -12.58 -9.02
CA ILE A 134 4.96 -11.67 -8.69
C ILE A 134 5.93 -11.60 -9.89
N VAL A 135 6.28 -10.39 -10.31
CA VAL A 135 7.14 -10.09 -11.46
C VAL A 135 8.31 -9.16 -11.05
N PRO A 136 9.44 -9.17 -11.79
CA PRO A 136 10.56 -8.27 -11.57
C PRO A 136 10.16 -6.79 -11.63
N ASN A 137 10.88 -5.95 -10.89
CA ASN A 137 10.76 -4.50 -10.98
C ASN A 137 12.14 -3.83 -10.81
N VAL A 138 12.46 -3.25 -9.64
CA VAL A 138 13.80 -2.69 -9.37
C VAL A 138 14.86 -3.81 -9.37
N ALA A 139 14.52 -4.98 -8.82
CA ALA A 139 15.30 -6.20 -9.02
C ALA A 139 14.96 -6.82 -10.38
N LYS A 140 15.99 -7.32 -11.07
CA LYS A 140 15.91 -8.05 -12.32
C LYS A 140 15.42 -9.49 -12.11
N SER A 141 15.84 -10.11 -11.01
CA SER A 141 15.41 -11.46 -10.65
C SER A 141 15.59 -11.72 -9.15
N TRP A 142 15.02 -12.82 -8.68
CA TRP A 142 15.20 -13.34 -7.33
C TRP A 142 15.31 -14.86 -7.34
N GLU A 143 15.94 -15.41 -6.31
CA GLU A 143 16.12 -16.85 -6.12
C GLU A 143 15.97 -17.20 -4.64
N TRP A 144 15.24 -18.28 -4.36
CA TRP A 144 15.17 -18.91 -3.04
C TRP A 144 16.07 -20.14 -3.01
N ASN A 145 16.67 -20.43 -1.86
CA ASN A 145 17.20 -21.77 -1.58
C ASN A 145 16.07 -22.75 -1.23
N ASP A 146 16.36 -24.06 -1.22
CA ASP A 146 15.36 -25.13 -1.11
C ASP A 146 14.49 -25.08 0.17
N ASP A 147 14.99 -24.50 1.25
CA ASP A 147 14.31 -24.43 2.55
C ASP A 147 13.72 -23.04 2.88
N PHE A 148 13.77 -22.09 1.94
CA PHE A 148 13.28 -20.72 2.11
C PHE A 148 13.94 -19.94 3.26
N THR A 149 15.21 -20.23 3.55
CA THR A 149 16.03 -19.47 4.53
C THR A 149 17.02 -18.50 3.89
N GLN A 150 17.11 -18.46 2.56
CA GLN A 150 17.93 -17.52 1.80
C GLN A 150 17.16 -16.99 0.59
N LEU A 151 16.94 -15.67 0.54
CA LEU A 151 16.36 -14.97 -0.61
C LEU A 151 17.43 -14.05 -1.21
N THR A 152 17.81 -14.32 -2.45
CA THR A 152 18.81 -13.54 -3.18
C THR A 152 18.13 -12.73 -4.28
N PHE A 153 18.40 -11.42 -4.31
CA PHE A 153 17.97 -10.53 -5.39
C PHE A 153 19.15 -10.14 -6.27
N ASN A 154 18.92 -10.12 -7.58
CA ASN A 154 19.83 -9.55 -8.57
C ASN A 154 19.26 -8.21 -9.07
N LEU A 155 20.01 -7.13 -8.87
CA LEU A 155 19.66 -5.75 -9.20
C LEU A 155 20.13 -5.37 -10.61
N ARG A 156 19.50 -4.34 -11.17
CA ARG A 156 19.82 -3.81 -12.50
C ARG A 156 21.17 -3.10 -12.50
N LYS A 157 22.06 -3.49 -13.41
CA LYS A 157 23.38 -2.84 -13.54
C LYS A 157 23.25 -1.40 -14.05
N GLY A 158 23.91 -0.46 -13.38
CA GLY A 158 23.93 0.95 -13.76
C GLY A 158 22.64 1.71 -13.40
N HIS A 159 21.76 1.14 -12.57
CA HIS A 159 20.59 1.83 -12.09
C HIS A 159 20.97 3.01 -11.18
N LYS A 160 20.16 4.07 -11.18
CA LYS A 160 20.45 5.35 -10.53
C LYS A 160 19.26 5.89 -9.76
N TRP A 161 19.57 6.58 -8.68
CA TRP A 161 18.65 7.43 -7.93
C TRP A 161 18.26 8.68 -8.75
N SER A 162 17.18 9.35 -8.35
CA SER A 162 16.69 10.57 -9.01
C SER A 162 17.67 11.75 -9.02
N ASP A 163 18.75 11.69 -8.25
CA ASP A 163 19.85 12.66 -8.23
C ASP A 163 21.08 12.21 -9.05
N GLY A 164 20.98 11.07 -9.73
CA GLY A 164 22.01 10.50 -10.61
C GLY A 164 23.06 9.64 -9.92
N ALA A 165 23.02 9.51 -8.58
CA ALA A 165 23.88 8.59 -7.85
C ALA A 165 23.54 7.13 -8.17
N ASP A 166 24.53 6.24 -8.08
CA ASP A 166 24.33 4.81 -8.37
C ASP A 166 23.45 4.15 -7.31
N PHE A 167 22.53 3.29 -7.75
CA PHE A 167 21.75 2.40 -6.90
C PHE A 167 22.39 1.00 -6.88
N THR A 168 22.64 0.48 -5.68
CA THR A 168 23.37 -0.79 -5.49
C THR A 168 22.81 -1.62 -4.33
N ALA A 169 23.30 -2.85 -4.19
CA ALA A 169 23.01 -3.73 -3.06
C ALA A 169 23.34 -3.10 -1.68
N ASP A 170 24.27 -2.14 -1.64
CA ASP A 170 24.59 -1.37 -0.44
C ASP A 170 23.42 -0.51 0.06
N ASP A 171 22.54 -0.04 -0.83
CA ASP A 171 21.35 0.75 -0.47
C ASP A 171 20.27 -0.13 0.20
N VAL A 172 20.16 -1.38 -0.25
CA VAL A 172 19.29 -2.41 0.38
C VAL A 172 19.80 -2.75 1.77
N LYS A 173 21.11 -3.02 1.90
CA LYS A 173 21.73 -3.31 3.19
C LYS A 173 21.63 -2.12 4.16
N PHE A 174 21.87 -0.90 3.67
CA PHE A 174 21.74 0.31 4.48
C PHE A 174 20.32 0.52 4.99
N TRP A 175 19.30 0.35 4.13
CA TRP A 175 17.91 0.40 4.58
C TRP A 175 17.65 -0.58 5.72
N TYR A 176 18.09 -1.84 5.56
CA TYR A 176 17.83 -2.86 6.55
C TYR A 176 18.58 -2.59 7.86
N ASP A 177 19.92 -2.49 7.81
CA ASP A 177 20.79 -2.40 8.99
C ASP A 177 20.67 -1.08 9.74
N ASN A 178 20.51 0.03 9.03
CA ASN A 178 20.67 1.37 9.57
C ASN A 178 19.36 2.15 9.69
N LEU A 179 18.26 1.68 9.09
CA LEU A 179 16.97 2.38 9.18
C LEU A 179 15.84 1.48 9.67
N ALA A 180 15.76 0.23 9.20
CA ALA A 180 14.68 -0.68 9.57
C ALA A 180 14.87 -1.31 10.95
N ILE A 181 16.11 -1.70 11.29
CA ILE A 181 16.43 -2.36 12.56
C ILE A 181 17.16 -1.44 13.57
N ASP A 182 17.67 -0.28 13.16
CA ASP A 182 18.36 0.65 14.07
C ASP A 182 17.38 1.33 15.03
N THR A 183 17.52 1.05 16.31
CA THR A 183 16.64 1.57 17.37
C THR A 183 16.80 3.07 17.64
N ASN A 184 17.83 3.71 17.08
CA ASN A 184 17.96 5.17 17.08
C ASN A 184 17.11 5.84 15.99
N VAL A 185 16.70 5.09 14.96
CA VAL A 185 15.82 5.56 13.88
C VAL A 185 14.38 5.11 14.13
N ARG A 186 14.18 3.86 14.54
CA ARG A 186 12.87 3.28 14.87
C ARG A 186 12.92 2.61 16.22
N GLU A 187 12.16 3.13 17.19
CA GLU A 187 12.14 2.61 18.56
C GLU A 187 11.99 1.07 18.63
N LYS A 188 11.16 0.49 17.74
CA LYS A 188 10.99 -0.95 17.59
C LYS A 188 10.98 -1.36 16.10
N PRO A 189 11.73 -2.40 15.70
CA PRO A 189 11.62 -2.99 14.37
C PRO A 189 10.21 -3.50 14.09
N LYS A 190 9.77 -3.36 12.84
CA LYS A 190 8.46 -3.84 12.38
C LYS A 190 8.48 -5.34 12.11
N ASP A 191 7.34 -6.02 12.27
CA ASP A 191 7.24 -7.47 12.04
C ASP A 191 7.68 -7.89 10.63
N TYR A 192 7.39 -7.05 9.63
CA TYR A 192 7.73 -7.36 8.24
C TYR A 192 9.24 -7.39 7.94
N VAL A 193 10.09 -6.79 8.81
CA VAL A 193 11.56 -6.91 8.73
C VAL A 193 12.12 -7.97 9.68
N LEU A 194 11.26 -8.70 10.37
CA LEU A 194 11.61 -9.78 11.28
C LEU A 194 11.09 -11.13 10.75
N VAL A 195 11.69 -12.19 11.27
CA VAL A 195 11.32 -13.57 10.95
C VAL A 195 11.23 -14.34 12.27
N GLY A 196 10.02 -14.71 12.67
CA GLY A 196 9.77 -15.31 13.98
C GLY A 196 10.22 -14.41 15.15
N GLY A 197 10.15 -13.09 14.97
CA GLY A 197 10.61 -12.09 15.96
C GLY A 197 12.11 -11.78 15.92
N GLU A 198 12.90 -12.48 15.11
CA GLU A 198 14.36 -12.29 15.04
C GLU A 198 14.77 -11.53 13.76
N PRO A 199 15.79 -10.65 13.82
CA PRO A 199 16.32 -9.99 12.63
C PRO A 199 16.94 -10.98 11.64
N MET A 200 16.69 -10.76 10.35
CA MET A 200 17.47 -11.32 9.25
C MET A 200 18.91 -10.77 9.22
N ASN A 201 19.80 -11.46 8.50
CA ASN A 201 21.13 -10.98 8.15
C ASN A 201 21.23 -10.68 6.65
N VAL A 202 21.37 -9.40 6.29
CA VAL A 202 21.47 -8.94 4.88
C VAL A 202 22.94 -8.83 4.45
N VAL A 203 23.30 -9.55 3.40
CA VAL A 203 24.66 -9.67 2.87
C VAL A 203 24.73 -9.09 1.46
N VAL A 204 25.67 -8.17 1.24
CA VAL A 204 26.05 -7.71 -0.10
C VAL A 204 27.08 -8.68 -0.64
N ILE A 205 26.74 -9.40 -1.72
CA ILE A 205 27.67 -10.30 -2.42
C ILE A 205 28.54 -9.47 -3.37
N ASP A 206 27.89 -8.59 -4.13
CA ASP A 206 28.51 -7.56 -4.97
C ASP A 206 27.53 -6.40 -5.18
N ALA A 207 27.90 -5.40 -6.00
CA ALA A 207 27.10 -4.19 -6.21
C ALA A 207 25.69 -4.46 -6.79
N GLN A 208 25.47 -5.59 -7.45
CA GLN A 208 24.18 -5.99 -8.03
C GLN A 208 23.54 -7.19 -7.33
N THR A 209 24.19 -7.84 -6.36
CA THR A 209 23.62 -9.02 -5.70
C THR A 209 23.54 -8.84 -4.19
N VAL A 210 22.32 -8.93 -3.66
CA VAL A 210 22.02 -8.86 -2.22
C VAL A 210 21.28 -10.11 -1.77
N GLN A 211 21.69 -10.67 -0.64
CA GLN A 211 21.10 -11.88 -0.06
C GLN A 211 20.56 -11.60 1.35
N PHE A 212 19.31 -11.99 1.57
CA PHE A 212 18.66 -12.02 2.88
C PHE A 212 18.81 -13.42 3.46
N ASN A 213 19.51 -13.54 4.58
CA ASN A 213 19.59 -14.79 5.35
C ASN A 213 18.58 -14.73 6.49
N LEU A 214 17.65 -15.67 6.51
CA LEU A 214 16.56 -15.72 7.47
C LEU A 214 16.88 -16.69 8.63
N PRO A 215 16.51 -16.37 9.89
CA PRO A 215 16.69 -17.26 11.04
C PRO A 215 15.78 -18.50 10.99
N SER A 216 14.68 -18.45 10.24
CA SER A 216 13.79 -19.58 9.93
C SER A 216 13.15 -19.39 8.55
N PRO A 217 12.51 -20.41 7.97
CA PRO A 217 11.78 -20.26 6.71
C PRO A 217 10.72 -19.15 6.80
N LYS A 218 10.62 -18.29 5.77
CA LYS A 218 9.51 -17.33 5.58
C LYS A 218 9.27 -17.10 4.09
N PRO A 219 8.66 -18.07 3.36
CA PRO A 219 8.47 -17.99 1.91
C PRO A 219 7.71 -16.72 1.47
N GLY A 220 6.82 -16.20 2.33
CA GLY A 220 6.04 -14.99 2.09
C GLY A 220 6.84 -13.68 2.09
N LEU A 221 8.13 -13.68 2.43
CA LEU A 221 8.96 -12.47 2.39
C LEU A 221 8.99 -11.83 0.98
N LEU A 222 8.95 -12.63 -0.08
CA LEU A 222 8.89 -12.13 -1.44
C LEU A 222 7.59 -11.34 -1.71
N ALA A 223 6.46 -11.82 -1.19
CA ALA A 223 5.17 -11.14 -1.32
C ALA A 223 5.16 -9.80 -0.57
N HIS A 224 5.83 -9.73 0.59
CA HIS A 224 6.02 -8.46 1.30
C HIS A 224 6.73 -7.43 0.41
N PHE A 225 7.84 -7.81 -0.23
CA PHE A 225 8.53 -6.91 -1.16
C PHE A 225 7.72 -6.56 -2.41
N ALA A 226 6.66 -7.29 -2.74
CA ALA A 226 5.77 -6.95 -3.86
C ALA A 226 4.63 -5.99 -3.46
N GLN A 227 4.35 -5.86 -2.17
CA GLN A 227 3.11 -5.28 -1.65
C GLN A 227 3.31 -4.21 -0.58
N SER A 228 4.52 -3.99 -0.08
CA SER A 228 4.77 -2.97 0.93
C SER A 228 4.89 -1.57 0.33
N TYR A 229 4.30 -0.55 0.95
CA TYR A 229 4.71 0.83 0.66
C TYR A 229 6.08 1.17 1.25
N ALA A 230 6.55 0.44 2.27
CA ALA A 230 7.91 0.54 2.74
C ALA A 230 8.85 -0.15 1.74
N GLN A 231 9.69 0.65 1.07
CA GLN A 231 10.66 0.15 0.10
C GLN A 231 11.84 -0.51 0.80
N GLY A 232 12.23 -1.69 0.32
CA GLY A 232 13.39 -2.47 0.80
C GLY A 232 14.77 -1.87 0.45
N PHE A 233 14.86 -0.56 0.26
CA PHE A 233 16.07 0.17 -0.12
C PHE A 233 15.92 1.65 0.20
N GLN A 234 17.03 2.34 0.52
CA GLN A 234 17.07 3.78 0.79
C GLN A 234 18.43 4.35 0.36
N PRO A 235 18.51 5.64 -0.05
CA PRO A 235 19.71 6.21 -0.67
C PRO A 235 20.85 6.37 0.33
N LYS A 236 21.74 5.38 0.42
CA LYS A 236 22.88 5.35 1.37
C LYS A 236 23.81 6.54 1.16
N HIS A 237 24.06 6.93 -0.10
CA HIS A 237 24.90 8.07 -0.45
C HIS A 237 24.36 9.40 0.08
N PHE A 238 23.06 9.47 0.35
CA PHE A 238 22.37 10.66 0.84
C PHE A 238 22.16 10.59 2.35
N LEU A 239 21.38 9.63 2.84
CA LEU A 239 21.03 9.51 4.26
C LEU A 239 22.23 9.07 5.12
N GLY A 240 23.15 8.27 4.56
CA GLY A 240 24.36 7.82 5.26
C GLY A 240 25.29 8.98 5.65
N LYS A 241 25.21 10.14 4.98
CA LYS A 241 25.95 11.36 5.37
C LYS A 241 25.55 11.88 6.75
N PHE A 242 24.32 11.60 7.16
CA PHE A 242 23.72 12.04 8.42
C PHE A 242 23.53 10.89 9.41
N HIS A 243 23.97 9.67 9.09
CA HIS A 243 23.84 8.54 10.02
C HIS A 243 25.11 8.40 10.87
N PRO A 244 25.08 8.59 12.21
CA PRO A 244 26.28 8.58 13.04
C PRO A 244 27.10 7.27 13.01
N ALA A 245 26.44 6.12 12.83
CA ALA A 245 27.14 4.84 12.65
C ALA A 245 27.84 4.68 11.28
N ILE A 246 27.49 5.49 10.28
CA ILE A 246 28.04 5.44 8.91
C ILE A 246 29.05 6.57 8.69
N ASN A 247 28.80 7.75 9.25
CA ASN A 247 29.64 8.93 9.07
C ASN A 247 29.95 9.60 10.42
N ALA A 248 31.24 9.70 10.75
CA ALA A 248 31.71 10.35 11.97
C ALA A 248 31.37 11.86 12.02
N ASP A 249 31.17 12.49 10.86
CA ASP A 249 30.79 13.91 10.75
C ASP A 249 29.26 14.10 10.67
N ALA A 250 28.45 13.08 10.92
CA ALA A 250 26.99 13.14 10.79
C ALA A 250 26.35 14.32 11.53
N ASP A 251 26.67 14.50 12.81
CA ASP A 251 26.13 15.60 13.62
C ASP A 251 26.70 16.97 13.21
N ALA A 252 27.93 17.00 12.70
CA ALA A 252 28.52 18.23 12.17
C ALA A 252 27.79 18.65 10.87
N ASN A 253 27.50 17.69 9.99
CA ASN A 253 26.71 17.90 8.78
C ASN A 253 25.29 18.36 9.12
N ALA A 254 24.65 17.75 10.12
CA ALA A 254 23.32 18.16 10.60
C ALA A 254 23.31 19.61 11.10
N LYS A 255 24.30 19.99 11.93
CA LYS A 255 24.43 21.36 12.45
C LYS A 255 24.64 22.38 11.34
N ALA A 256 25.38 22.03 10.29
CA ALA A 256 25.59 22.91 9.14
C ALA A 256 24.28 23.28 8.42
N ILE A 257 23.25 22.43 8.50
CA ILE A 257 21.91 22.67 7.92
C ILE A 257 20.84 22.94 8.99
N GLY A 258 21.27 23.23 10.23
CA GLY A 258 20.42 23.71 11.30
C GLY A 258 19.71 22.65 12.14
N PHE A 259 20.11 21.38 12.09
CA PHE A 259 19.62 20.33 12.99
C PHE A 259 20.67 20.02 14.07
N ASP A 260 20.25 19.47 15.22
CA ASP A 260 21.19 19.21 16.32
C ASP A 260 21.95 17.90 16.15
N THR A 261 21.29 16.89 15.57
CA THR A 261 21.87 15.55 15.35
C THR A 261 21.58 15.03 13.94
N GLY A 262 22.42 14.11 13.47
CA GLY A 262 22.23 13.41 12.21
C GLY A 262 20.91 12.63 12.15
N TYR A 263 20.50 12.01 13.26
CA TYR A 263 19.24 11.27 13.34
C TYR A 263 18.00 12.17 13.17
N GLU A 264 18.04 13.44 13.58
CA GLU A 264 16.96 14.38 13.29
C GLU A 264 16.83 14.68 11.79
N VAL A 265 17.95 14.73 11.06
CA VAL A 265 17.92 14.90 9.60
C VAL A 265 17.36 13.64 8.92
N ILE A 266 17.73 12.45 9.41
CA ILE A 266 17.16 11.19 8.93
C ILE A 266 15.65 11.19 9.17
N ALA A 267 15.19 11.51 10.38
CA ALA A 267 13.77 11.59 10.69
C ALA A 267 13.04 12.64 9.82
N ALA A 268 13.70 13.75 9.46
CA ALA A 268 13.13 14.77 8.58
C ALA A 268 12.92 14.31 7.13
N TYR A 269 13.76 13.40 6.61
CA TYR A 269 13.65 12.90 5.23
C TYR A 269 12.94 11.56 5.11
N TYR A 270 13.14 10.69 6.10
CA TYR A 270 12.64 9.31 6.09
C TYR A 270 11.34 9.16 6.90
N GLY A 271 11.06 10.11 7.79
CA GLY A 271 9.90 10.08 8.67
C GLY A 271 10.04 9.11 9.84
N GLY A 272 9.07 9.18 10.76
CA GLY A 272 8.90 8.21 11.85
C GLY A 272 7.99 7.02 11.48
N SER A 273 7.39 7.06 10.29
CA SER A 273 6.53 6.02 9.75
C SER A 273 7.29 5.15 8.73
N ASP A 274 6.75 3.98 8.43
CA ASP A 274 7.09 3.13 7.28
C ASP A 274 6.38 3.56 5.99
N TRP A 275 5.50 4.56 6.08
CA TRP A 275 4.78 5.16 4.96
C TRP A 275 5.68 6.13 4.18
N MET A 276 5.74 6.00 2.85
CA MET A 276 6.64 6.82 2.00
C MET A 276 6.17 8.26 1.77
N ASP A 277 4.94 8.59 2.15
CA ASP A 277 4.32 9.90 1.96
C ASP A 277 4.31 10.75 3.26
N THR A 278 5.28 10.53 4.14
CA THR A 278 5.49 11.44 5.29
C THR A 278 5.80 12.86 4.80
N PRO A 279 5.46 13.91 5.58
CA PRO A 279 5.82 15.29 5.27
C PRO A 279 7.28 15.42 4.88
N THR A 280 7.53 15.96 3.69
CA THR A 280 8.90 16.30 3.28
C THR A 280 9.42 17.48 4.11
N PRO A 281 10.75 17.72 4.10
CA PRO A 281 11.30 18.93 4.70
C PRO A 281 10.70 20.24 4.19
N MET A 282 10.12 20.27 2.97
CA MET A 282 9.43 21.46 2.46
C MET A 282 8.24 21.85 3.32
N LEU A 283 7.49 20.86 3.84
CA LEU A 283 6.36 21.07 4.74
C LEU A 283 6.76 21.10 6.21
N ALA A 284 7.57 20.14 6.65
CA ALA A 284 7.91 19.97 8.06
C ALA A 284 8.92 21.03 8.56
N PHE A 285 9.83 21.48 7.68
CA PHE A 285 10.93 22.39 8.02
C PHE A 285 11.12 23.51 7.00
N PRO A 286 10.07 24.31 6.69
CA PRO A 286 10.10 25.29 5.59
C PRO A 286 11.16 26.38 5.76
N THR A 287 11.58 26.66 7.00
CA THR A 287 12.63 27.65 7.29
C THR A 287 14.05 27.10 7.15
N LYS A 288 14.22 25.77 7.10
CA LYS A 288 15.52 25.09 6.96
C LYS A 288 15.75 24.57 5.54
N VAL A 289 14.69 24.22 4.81
CA VAL A 289 14.77 23.49 3.53
C VAL A 289 15.67 24.14 2.48
N ALA A 290 15.73 25.48 2.42
CA ALA A 290 16.60 26.20 1.48
C ALA A 290 18.10 25.95 1.71
N GLY A 291 18.51 25.61 2.94
CA GLY A 291 19.88 25.24 3.29
C GLY A 291 20.13 23.72 3.24
N MET A 292 19.10 22.92 3.00
CA MET A 292 19.21 21.46 2.96
C MET A 292 19.68 20.98 1.56
N PRO A 293 20.36 19.83 1.48
CA PRO A 293 20.90 19.33 0.21
C PRO A 293 19.83 18.97 -0.83
N ALA A 294 18.61 18.66 -0.39
CA ALA A 294 17.46 18.40 -1.26
C ALA A 294 16.14 18.76 -0.54
N GLY A 295 15.09 19.12 -1.30
CA GLY A 295 13.76 19.38 -0.73
C GLY A 295 13.05 18.11 -0.24
N ALA A 296 13.41 16.95 -0.80
CA ALA A 296 12.98 15.62 -0.40
C ALA A 296 14.08 14.59 -0.76
N ALA A 297 14.09 13.41 -0.14
CA ALA A 297 15.14 12.40 -0.37
C ALA A 297 15.17 11.89 -1.83
N PRO A 298 16.34 11.53 -2.39
CA PRO A 298 16.42 10.86 -3.69
C PRO A 298 15.55 9.60 -3.73
N THR A 299 14.92 9.32 -4.87
CA THR A 299 13.97 8.20 -5.03
C THR A 299 14.22 7.41 -6.32
N LEU A 300 13.73 6.17 -6.38
CA LEU A 300 13.62 5.35 -7.59
C LEU A 300 12.21 5.40 -8.22
N GLU A 301 11.27 6.09 -7.58
CA GLU A 301 9.89 6.26 -8.07
C GLU A 301 9.85 7.05 -9.38
N SER A 302 8.76 6.90 -10.15
CA SER A 302 8.63 7.55 -11.46
C SER A 302 8.43 9.07 -11.38
N PHE A 303 8.12 9.60 -10.20
CA PHE A 303 7.93 11.03 -9.96
C PHE A 303 8.66 11.50 -8.71
N LYS A 304 9.12 12.75 -8.76
CA LYS A 304 9.82 13.45 -7.69
C LYS A 304 8.99 14.63 -7.21
N VAL A 305 8.69 14.67 -5.91
CA VAL A 305 8.04 15.84 -5.29
C VAL A 305 9.00 17.03 -5.32
N ILE A 306 8.50 18.19 -5.77
CA ILE A 306 9.27 19.44 -5.85
C ILE A 306 8.62 20.60 -5.09
N ALA A 307 7.36 20.45 -4.69
CA ALA A 307 6.68 21.37 -3.79
C ALA A 307 5.68 20.60 -2.93
N GLU A 308 5.56 21.02 -1.67
CA GLU A 308 4.57 20.51 -0.73
C GLU A 308 4.12 21.65 0.18
N SER A 309 2.82 21.67 0.47
CA SER A 309 2.17 22.61 1.37
C SER A 309 1.06 21.92 2.16
N THR A 310 0.37 22.66 3.02
CA THR A 310 -0.85 22.16 3.68
C THR A 310 -2.04 21.98 2.74
N GLU A 311 -1.94 22.46 1.50
CA GLU A 311 -3.01 22.37 0.48
C GLU A 311 -2.77 21.26 -0.53
N GLY A 312 -1.54 20.75 -0.66
CA GLY A 312 -1.22 19.77 -1.69
C GLY A 312 0.26 19.62 -1.98
N ARG A 313 0.54 18.77 -2.98
CA ARG A 313 1.89 18.43 -3.46
C ARG A 313 1.95 18.51 -4.98
N HIS A 314 3.13 18.85 -5.47
CA HIS A 314 3.39 18.92 -6.90
C HIS A 314 4.66 18.14 -7.25
N TYR A 315 4.57 17.36 -8.32
CA TYR A 315 5.60 16.41 -8.74
C TYR A 315 5.98 16.59 -10.19
N VAL A 316 7.23 16.27 -10.51
CA VAL A 316 7.73 16.13 -11.89
C VAL A 316 8.23 14.72 -12.14
N ALA A 317 8.17 14.27 -13.39
CA ALA A 317 8.71 12.98 -13.81
C ALA A 317 10.19 12.84 -13.40
N ASN A 318 10.56 11.70 -12.84
CA ASN A 318 11.92 11.40 -12.44
C ASN A 318 12.79 11.17 -13.70
N PRO A 319 13.78 12.02 -13.99
CA PRO A 319 14.57 11.89 -15.21
C PRO A 319 15.52 10.68 -15.18
N TYR A 320 15.69 10.00 -14.05
CA TYR A 320 16.48 8.76 -13.95
C TYR A 320 15.61 7.50 -13.85
N PHE A 321 14.30 7.60 -14.14
CA PHE A 321 13.42 6.43 -14.09
C PHE A 321 13.87 5.34 -15.07
N PHE A 322 13.80 4.09 -14.61
CA PHE A 322 14.53 2.96 -15.21
C PHE A 322 13.71 2.11 -16.18
N GLN A 323 12.44 2.44 -16.36
CA GLN A 323 11.55 1.70 -17.23
C GLN A 323 11.42 2.41 -18.59
N VAL A 324 11.29 1.62 -19.63
CA VAL A 324 11.02 2.06 -21.00
C VAL A 324 9.82 1.30 -21.55
N ASP A 325 9.12 1.84 -22.54
CA ASP A 325 8.14 1.07 -23.29
C ASP A 325 8.81 0.16 -24.36
N THR A 326 8.00 -0.60 -25.10
CA THR A 326 8.42 -1.47 -26.21
C THR A 326 8.91 -0.72 -27.46
N ALA A 327 8.73 0.61 -27.51
CA ALA A 327 9.25 1.50 -28.55
C ALA A 327 10.52 2.26 -28.10
N GLY A 328 10.98 2.06 -26.86
CA GLY A 328 12.19 2.65 -26.29
C GLY A 328 11.99 4.01 -25.62
N ASN A 329 10.75 4.46 -25.43
CA ASN A 329 10.45 5.70 -24.70
C ASN A 329 10.63 5.48 -23.19
N GLN A 330 11.50 6.27 -22.56
CA GLN A 330 11.66 6.31 -21.09
C GLN A 330 10.35 6.74 -20.43
N LEU A 331 9.83 5.94 -19.52
CA LEU A 331 8.64 6.27 -18.74
C LEU A 331 8.98 7.24 -17.59
N PRO A 332 8.00 7.93 -16.97
CA PRO A 332 6.58 7.96 -17.32
C PRO A 332 6.26 8.84 -18.55
N TYR A 333 5.11 8.60 -19.21
CA TYR A 333 4.64 9.53 -20.26
C TYR A 333 4.10 10.83 -19.67
N ILE A 334 3.27 10.73 -18.63
CA ILE A 334 2.77 11.88 -17.88
C ILE A 334 3.96 12.63 -17.29
N SER A 335 3.96 13.95 -17.46
CA SER A 335 5.11 14.79 -17.11
C SER A 335 5.06 15.28 -15.66
N GLU A 336 3.87 15.58 -15.16
CA GLU A 336 3.67 16.18 -13.84
C GLU A 336 2.49 15.53 -13.12
N GLN A 337 2.45 15.65 -11.79
CA GLN A 337 1.29 15.24 -10.98
C GLN A 337 0.96 16.36 -10.00
N ASP A 338 -0.33 16.66 -9.88
CA ASP A 338 -0.86 17.62 -8.93
C ASP A 338 -1.79 16.92 -7.94
N GLU A 339 -1.43 17.00 -6.66
CA GLU A 339 -2.20 16.45 -5.56
C GLU A 339 -2.83 17.60 -4.76
N LEU A 340 -4.16 17.64 -4.72
CA LEU A 340 -4.90 18.60 -3.90
C LEU A 340 -5.50 17.92 -2.65
N PHE A 341 -5.30 18.54 -1.49
CA PHE A 341 -5.87 18.09 -0.22
C PHE A 341 -7.28 18.66 -0.01
N VAL A 342 -8.28 17.78 0.05
CA VAL A 342 -9.69 18.10 0.23
C VAL A 342 -10.28 17.20 1.30
N GLY A 343 -10.41 17.70 2.53
CA GLY A 343 -10.86 16.91 3.69
C GLY A 343 -12.35 16.56 3.69
N ALA A 344 -13.21 17.40 3.12
CA ALA A 344 -14.66 17.20 3.09
C ALA A 344 -15.10 16.28 1.94
N SER A 345 -15.87 15.23 2.25
CA SER A 345 -16.32 14.22 1.30
C SER A 345 -17.18 14.79 0.17
N GLU A 346 -18.09 15.73 0.48
CA GLU A 346 -18.99 16.35 -0.49
C GLU A 346 -18.24 17.22 -1.50
N VAL A 347 -17.16 17.88 -1.05
CA VAL A 347 -16.31 18.70 -1.93
C VAL A 347 -15.50 17.80 -2.87
N ARG A 348 -14.97 16.68 -2.36
CA ARG A 348 -14.31 15.66 -3.21
C ARG A 348 -15.27 15.14 -4.28
N LEU A 349 -16.50 14.77 -3.89
CA LEU A 349 -17.51 14.28 -4.81
C LEU A 349 -17.86 15.30 -5.91
N LEU A 350 -18.02 16.58 -5.56
CA LEU A 350 -18.30 17.65 -6.53
C LEU A 350 -17.17 17.79 -7.56
N LYS A 351 -15.91 17.73 -7.12
CA LYS A 351 -14.74 17.79 -8.01
C LYS A 351 -14.70 16.63 -9.01
N LEU A 352 -15.07 15.42 -8.58
CA LEU A 352 -15.19 14.26 -9.47
C LEU A 352 -16.32 14.44 -10.50
N VAL A 353 -17.48 14.96 -10.07
CA VAL A 353 -18.60 15.26 -10.98
C VAL A 353 -18.24 16.33 -12.02
N ASN A 354 -17.39 17.30 -11.64
CA ASN A 354 -16.90 18.36 -12.52
C ASN A 354 -15.69 17.94 -13.38
N SER A 355 -15.20 16.71 -13.22
CA SER A 355 -14.02 16.21 -13.94
C SER A 355 -12.75 17.01 -13.68
N GLU A 356 -12.55 17.46 -12.44
CA GLU A 356 -11.33 18.15 -11.97
C GLU A 356 -10.24 17.16 -11.52
N VAL A 357 -10.38 15.87 -11.85
CA VAL A 357 -9.55 14.76 -11.34
C VAL A 357 -9.44 13.70 -12.44
N ASP A 358 -8.27 13.10 -12.60
CA ASP A 358 -8.04 12.07 -13.62
C ASP A 358 -8.26 10.64 -13.11
N TYR A 359 -8.04 10.39 -11.82
CA TYR A 359 -8.13 9.06 -11.21
C TYR A 359 -8.52 9.14 -9.74
N LYS A 360 -9.46 8.28 -9.30
CA LYS A 360 -9.83 8.14 -7.88
C LYS A 360 -10.35 6.75 -7.52
N THR A 361 -9.86 6.20 -6.41
CA THR A 361 -10.46 4.99 -5.79
C THR A 361 -10.56 5.09 -4.27
N GLN A 362 -9.59 5.72 -3.62
CA GLN A 362 -9.55 5.83 -2.16
C GLN A 362 -10.58 6.82 -1.65
N ALA A 363 -11.25 6.50 -0.55
CA ALA A 363 -12.30 7.35 0.03
C ALA A 363 -13.43 7.66 -0.98
N LEU A 364 -13.65 6.76 -1.93
CA LEU A 364 -14.77 6.77 -2.87
C LEU A 364 -15.72 5.64 -2.48
N ASN A 365 -16.75 5.98 -1.70
CA ASN A 365 -17.72 5.02 -1.18
C ASN A 365 -18.77 4.68 -2.25
N LEU A 366 -19.38 3.50 -2.13
CA LEU A 366 -20.37 3.01 -3.11
C LEU A 366 -21.65 3.88 -3.17
N ASP A 367 -22.01 4.55 -2.08
CA ASP A 367 -23.14 5.48 -2.02
C ASP A 367 -22.95 6.74 -2.89
N TYR A 368 -21.74 7.03 -3.35
CA TYR A 368 -21.45 8.10 -4.32
C TYR A 368 -21.68 7.68 -5.78
N ALA A 369 -21.70 6.37 -6.05
CA ALA A 369 -21.78 5.84 -7.42
C ALA A 369 -23.00 6.33 -8.21
N PRO A 370 -24.23 6.43 -7.65
CA PRO A 370 -25.38 6.91 -8.43
C PRO A 370 -25.19 8.30 -9.04
N LEU A 371 -24.65 9.26 -8.26
CA LEU A 371 -24.42 10.62 -8.74
C LEU A 371 -23.33 10.66 -9.81
N LEU A 372 -22.26 9.90 -9.64
CA LEU A 372 -21.17 9.84 -10.61
C LEU A 372 -21.64 9.17 -11.91
N LEU A 373 -22.37 8.06 -11.83
CA LEU A 373 -22.91 7.34 -12.99
C LEU A 373 -23.89 8.22 -13.80
N GLU A 374 -24.71 9.04 -13.13
CA GLU A 374 -25.60 10.01 -13.79
C GLU A 374 -24.84 11.10 -14.56
N ASN A 375 -23.63 11.46 -14.11
CA ASN A 375 -22.84 12.55 -14.69
C ASN A 375 -21.70 12.08 -15.61
N GLN A 376 -21.41 10.78 -15.70
CA GLN A 376 -20.24 10.25 -16.40
C GLN A 376 -20.15 10.66 -17.88
N GLU A 377 -21.29 10.62 -18.59
CA GLU A 377 -21.35 11.03 -20.01
C GLU A 377 -21.10 12.53 -20.17
N LYS A 378 -21.66 13.34 -19.27
CA LYS A 378 -21.53 14.80 -19.29
C LYS A 378 -20.12 15.25 -18.90
N GLY A 379 -19.52 14.57 -17.92
CA GLY A 379 -18.18 14.85 -17.41
C GLY A 379 -17.05 14.21 -18.22
N ASN A 380 -17.35 13.33 -19.17
CA ASN A 380 -16.34 12.58 -19.92
C ASN A 380 -15.40 11.77 -19.00
N PHE A 381 -15.97 11.05 -18.05
CA PHE A 381 -15.27 10.10 -17.18
C PHE A 381 -15.99 8.75 -17.19
N THR A 382 -15.34 7.73 -16.65
CA THR A 382 -15.91 6.38 -16.46
C THR A 382 -15.88 6.02 -14.99
N VAL A 383 -16.95 5.35 -14.53
CA VAL A 383 -17.04 4.75 -13.19
C VAL A 383 -17.27 3.26 -13.34
N GLU A 384 -16.30 2.47 -12.90
CA GLU A 384 -16.40 1.02 -12.82
C GLU A 384 -16.70 0.60 -11.39
N LEU A 385 -17.50 -0.45 -11.19
CA LEU A 385 -17.78 -1.01 -9.87
C LEU A 385 -17.04 -2.34 -9.76
N GLU A 386 -15.93 -2.34 -9.02
CA GLU A 386 -15.03 -3.49 -8.95
C GLU A 386 -15.06 -4.15 -7.57
N PRO A 387 -14.84 -5.47 -7.48
CA PRO A 387 -14.82 -6.18 -6.20
C PRO A 387 -13.82 -5.56 -5.22
N GLU A 388 -14.24 -5.36 -3.97
CA GLU A 388 -13.34 -5.08 -2.85
C GLU A 388 -12.97 -6.39 -2.15
N ILE A 389 -11.71 -6.52 -1.72
CA ILE A 389 -11.27 -7.67 -0.92
C ILE A 389 -11.24 -7.35 0.59
N SER A 390 -11.47 -6.11 1.00
CA SER A 390 -11.76 -5.78 2.39
C SER A 390 -13.27 -5.60 2.62
N MET A 391 -13.69 -5.61 3.89
CA MET A 391 -15.04 -5.25 4.28
C MET A 391 -15.00 -4.31 5.48
N GLY A 392 -16.08 -3.56 5.71
CA GLY A 392 -16.23 -2.77 6.93
C GLY A 392 -16.35 -3.68 8.16
N THR A 393 -15.55 -3.40 9.19
CA THR A 393 -15.51 -4.17 10.43
C THR A 393 -15.64 -3.27 11.65
N PHE A 394 -16.21 -3.79 12.73
CA PHE A 394 -16.36 -3.14 14.03
C PHE A 394 -15.67 -3.96 15.12
N ALA A 395 -15.03 -3.30 16.07
CA ALA A 395 -14.42 -3.94 17.23
C ALA A 395 -14.64 -3.09 18.48
N PHE A 396 -14.70 -3.73 19.64
CA PHE A 396 -14.78 -3.05 20.93
C PHE A 396 -13.41 -2.98 21.56
N ASN A 397 -13.09 -1.86 22.21
CA ASN A 397 -11.80 -1.68 22.88
C ASN A 397 -11.67 -2.59 24.11
N VAL A 398 -11.17 -3.80 23.89
CA VAL A 398 -10.93 -4.83 24.92
C VAL A 398 -9.87 -4.42 25.93
N THR A 399 -9.23 -3.26 25.74
CA THR A 399 -8.27 -2.65 26.66
C THR A 399 -8.74 -1.30 27.19
N SER A 400 -10.04 -1.02 27.21
CA SER A 400 -10.59 0.25 27.70
C SER A 400 -10.07 0.63 29.09
N ALA A 401 -9.79 1.92 29.29
CA ALA A 401 -9.41 2.45 30.59
C ALA A 401 -10.60 2.48 31.58
N ASP A 402 -11.83 2.52 31.07
CA ASP A 402 -13.03 2.30 31.86
C ASP A 402 -13.16 0.79 32.11
N GLU A 403 -12.96 0.37 33.35
CA GLU A 403 -12.93 -1.05 33.72
C GLU A 403 -14.29 -1.73 33.54
N GLN A 404 -15.40 -1.00 33.69
CA GLN A 404 -16.75 -1.54 33.52
C GLN A 404 -17.04 -1.79 32.04
N LYS A 405 -16.70 -0.82 31.18
CA LYS A 405 -16.74 -1.03 29.73
C LYS A 405 -15.80 -2.14 29.29
N ARG A 406 -14.58 -2.20 29.83
CA ARG A 406 -13.60 -3.25 29.53
C ARG A 406 -14.13 -4.64 29.87
N GLU A 407 -14.79 -4.80 31.02
CA GLU A 407 -15.44 -6.06 31.42
C GLU A 407 -16.49 -6.50 30.38
N VAL A 408 -17.35 -5.58 29.96
CA VAL A 408 -18.38 -5.83 28.93
C VAL A 408 -17.75 -6.19 27.59
N PHE A 409 -16.78 -5.41 27.12
CA PHE A 409 -16.14 -5.59 25.82
C PHE A 409 -15.33 -6.88 25.72
N ASN A 410 -14.74 -7.33 26.83
CA ASN A 410 -14.04 -8.62 26.89
C ASN A 410 -14.98 -9.83 26.90
N ASN A 411 -16.26 -9.65 27.23
CA ASN A 411 -17.22 -10.74 27.25
C ASN A 411 -17.58 -11.20 25.82
N LEU A 412 -17.27 -12.46 25.49
CA LEU A 412 -17.56 -13.01 24.17
C LEU A 412 -19.05 -12.95 23.83
N LYS A 413 -19.94 -13.18 24.81
CA LYS A 413 -21.39 -13.14 24.56
C LYS A 413 -21.89 -11.74 24.22
N PHE A 414 -21.25 -10.70 24.76
CA PHE A 414 -21.52 -9.33 24.34
C PHE A 414 -21.18 -9.14 22.85
N ARG A 415 -19.99 -9.57 22.42
CA ARG A 415 -19.58 -9.46 21.00
C ARG A 415 -20.45 -10.30 20.07
N GLN A 416 -20.86 -11.50 20.50
CA GLN A 416 -21.82 -12.33 19.78
C GLN A 416 -23.19 -11.63 19.65
N ALA A 417 -23.70 -11.04 20.73
CA ALA A 417 -24.95 -10.28 20.72
C ALA A 417 -24.87 -9.10 19.76
N MET A 418 -23.78 -8.34 19.81
CA MET A 418 -23.54 -7.19 18.93
C MET A 418 -23.40 -7.61 17.46
N SER A 419 -22.87 -8.80 17.18
CA SER A 419 -22.79 -9.33 15.82
C SER A 419 -24.15 -9.73 15.27
N VAL A 420 -24.95 -10.48 16.03
CA VAL A 420 -26.27 -10.97 15.56
C VAL A 420 -27.36 -9.90 15.61
N ALA A 421 -27.13 -8.79 16.31
CA ALA A 421 -27.98 -7.61 16.25
C ALA A 421 -27.86 -6.87 14.92
N ILE A 422 -26.79 -7.05 14.14
CA ILE A 422 -26.58 -6.32 12.88
C ILE A 422 -27.43 -6.93 11.76
N ASP A 423 -28.32 -6.12 11.16
CA ASP A 423 -29.07 -6.50 9.97
C ASP A 423 -28.22 -6.26 8.71
N ARG A 424 -27.37 -7.25 8.40
CA ARG A 424 -26.47 -7.18 7.24
C ARG A 424 -27.21 -7.14 5.91
N ASN A 425 -28.44 -7.66 5.83
CA ASN A 425 -29.25 -7.58 4.63
C ASN A 425 -29.77 -6.16 4.41
N GLN A 426 -30.30 -5.51 5.47
CA GLN A 426 -30.68 -4.10 5.43
C GLN A 426 -29.48 -3.23 5.04
N ILE A 427 -28.31 -3.47 5.62
CA ILE A 427 -27.08 -2.75 5.27
C ILE A 427 -26.75 -2.93 3.80
N ASN A 428 -26.83 -4.15 3.27
CA ASN A 428 -26.54 -4.42 1.86
C ASN A 428 -27.46 -3.63 0.93
N GLU A 429 -28.77 -3.63 1.20
CA GLU A 429 -29.75 -2.91 0.39
C GLU A 429 -29.59 -1.38 0.50
N VAL A 430 -29.40 -0.87 1.71
CA VAL A 430 -29.47 0.57 1.98
C VAL A 430 -28.14 1.27 1.72
N ALA A 431 -27.02 0.70 2.19
CA ALA A 431 -25.69 1.30 2.06
C ALA A 431 -24.93 0.82 0.82
N TYR A 432 -25.15 -0.43 0.39
CA TYR A 432 -24.41 -1.04 -0.72
C TYR A 432 -25.24 -1.32 -1.97
N LEU A 433 -26.48 -0.82 -2.05
CA LEU A 433 -27.34 -0.92 -3.23
C LEU A 433 -27.61 -2.37 -3.71
N GLY A 434 -27.55 -3.34 -2.80
CA GLY A 434 -27.67 -4.76 -3.11
C GLY A 434 -26.44 -5.38 -3.79
N LEU A 435 -25.32 -4.64 -3.90
CA LEU A 435 -24.10 -5.06 -4.60
C LEU A 435 -23.03 -5.66 -3.68
N GLY A 436 -23.43 -6.14 -2.50
CA GLY A 436 -22.54 -6.78 -1.55
C GLY A 436 -23.03 -8.14 -1.07
N ASN A 437 -22.16 -8.81 -0.33
CA ASN A 437 -22.35 -10.12 0.25
C ASN A 437 -22.22 -10.06 1.79
N PRO A 438 -23.35 -10.14 2.53
CA PRO A 438 -23.39 -10.27 3.98
C PRO A 438 -22.52 -11.42 4.50
N GLN A 439 -21.53 -11.11 5.34
CA GLN A 439 -20.65 -12.13 5.91
C GLN A 439 -19.92 -11.64 7.16
N GLN A 440 -19.34 -12.59 7.89
CA GLN A 440 -18.40 -12.39 8.97
C GLN A 440 -16.98 -12.14 8.44
N TYR A 441 -16.18 -11.40 9.21
CA TYR A 441 -14.77 -11.20 8.95
C TYR A 441 -13.95 -12.47 9.29
N THR A 442 -13.14 -12.92 8.34
CA THR A 442 -12.32 -14.14 8.43
C THR A 442 -10.82 -13.89 8.25
N ALA A 443 -10.41 -12.61 8.22
CA ALA A 443 -9.05 -12.13 7.91
C ALA A 443 -8.56 -12.33 6.48
N PHE A 444 -8.74 -13.52 5.91
CA PHE A 444 -8.30 -13.83 4.55
C PHE A 444 -9.34 -13.42 3.51
N SER A 445 -8.93 -12.65 2.52
CA SER A 445 -9.80 -12.25 1.42
C SER A 445 -9.00 -11.93 0.14
N PRO A 446 -9.31 -12.54 -1.02
CA PRO A 446 -10.36 -13.55 -1.23
C PRO A 446 -10.16 -14.81 -0.36
N SER A 447 -11.27 -15.49 -0.04
CA SER A 447 -11.29 -16.63 0.88
C SER A 447 -10.52 -17.83 0.31
N PRO A 448 -9.44 -18.30 0.97
CA PRO A 448 -8.72 -19.51 0.56
C PRO A 448 -9.57 -20.77 0.76
N SER A 449 -9.13 -21.89 0.20
CA SER A 449 -9.85 -23.18 0.27
C SER A 449 -10.08 -23.71 1.69
N PHE A 450 -9.32 -23.24 2.68
CA PHE A 450 -9.46 -23.62 4.09
C PHE A 450 -10.46 -22.75 4.86
N VAL A 451 -11.00 -21.69 4.24
CA VAL A 451 -12.10 -20.89 4.80
C VAL A 451 -13.42 -21.48 4.32
N THR A 452 -14.27 -21.91 5.25
CA THR A 452 -15.57 -22.52 4.93
C THR A 452 -16.70 -21.49 4.98
N GLU A 453 -17.82 -21.78 4.31
CA GLU A 453 -19.04 -20.97 4.41
C GLU A 453 -19.54 -20.85 5.86
N GLU A 454 -19.37 -21.90 6.68
CA GLU A 454 -19.70 -21.86 8.11
C GLU A 454 -18.88 -20.79 8.85
N MET A 455 -17.58 -20.68 8.56
CA MET A 455 -16.72 -19.64 9.13
C MET A 455 -17.14 -18.25 8.63
N GLU A 456 -17.45 -18.11 7.34
CA GLU A 456 -17.94 -16.85 6.75
C GLU A 456 -19.31 -16.42 7.30
N GLN A 457 -20.11 -17.35 7.82
CA GLN A 457 -21.43 -17.07 8.38
C GLN A 457 -21.46 -17.12 9.92
N ALA A 458 -20.31 -17.24 10.58
CA ALA A 458 -20.21 -17.29 12.03
C ALA A 458 -20.79 -16.02 12.69
N TYR A 459 -21.90 -16.19 13.43
CA TYR A 459 -22.65 -15.09 14.06
C TYR A 459 -23.05 -13.96 13.08
N ALA A 460 -23.23 -14.28 11.79
CA ALA A 460 -23.61 -13.32 10.77
C ALA A 460 -25.13 -13.15 10.63
N GLN A 461 -25.93 -14.07 11.18
CA GLN A 461 -27.39 -14.03 11.14
C GLN A 461 -27.95 -12.82 11.91
N TYR A 462 -29.04 -12.23 11.39
CA TYR A 462 -29.79 -11.19 12.10
C TYR A 462 -30.85 -11.82 13.01
N ASP A 463 -30.66 -11.69 14.32
CA ASP A 463 -31.56 -12.24 15.34
C ASP A 463 -31.57 -11.38 16.61
N VAL A 464 -32.51 -10.44 16.65
CA VAL A 464 -32.76 -9.54 17.78
C VAL A 464 -33.12 -10.29 19.07
N ALA A 465 -33.82 -11.42 18.97
CA ALA A 465 -34.22 -12.19 20.15
C ALA A 465 -33.00 -12.87 20.79
N THR A 466 -32.15 -13.47 19.97
CA THR A 466 -30.87 -14.05 20.42
C THR A 466 -29.93 -12.98 20.97
N ALA A 467 -29.83 -11.81 20.33
CA ALA A 467 -29.03 -10.69 20.85
C ALA A 467 -29.49 -10.28 22.26
N ASN A 468 -30.79 -10.06 22.46
CA ASN A 468 -31.34 -9.72 23.77
C ASN A 468 -31.08 -10.81 24.82
N ALA A 469 -31.28 -12.09 24.46
CA ALA A 469 -31.04 -13.19 25.37
C ALA A 469 -29.57 -13.29 25.81
N LEU A 470 -28.62 -13.07 24.90
CA LEU A 470 -27.19 -13.05 25.22
C LEU A 470 -26.82 -11.88 26.14
N LEU A 471 -27.42 -10.70 25.94
CA LEU A 471 -27.22 -9.53 26.79
C LEU A 471 -27.82 -9.72 28.19
N ASP A 472 -29.02 -10.28 28.27
CA ASP A 472 -29.68 -10.62 29.53
C ASP A 472 -28.86 -11.65 30.33
N GLU A 473 -28.29 -12.65 29.64
CA GLU A 473 -27.49 -13.71 30.28
C GLU A 473 -26.24 -13.16 30.98
N ILE A 474 -25.63 -12.12 30.42
CA ILE A 474 -24.46 -11.46 31.02
C ILE A 474 -24.83 -10.33 31.99
N GLY A 475 -26.12 -10.15 32.27
CA GLY A 475 -26.62 -9.19 33.26
C GLY A 475 -26.59 -7.73 32.82
N LEU A 476 -26.43 -7.44 31.52
CA LEU A 476 -26.61 -6.10 30.98
C LEU A 476 -28.10 -5.85 30.84
N VAL A 477 -28.72 -5.12 31.75
CA VAL A 477 -30.16 -4.85 31.77
C VAL A 477 -30.40 -3.36 31.95
N ASP A 478 -31.56 -2.89 31.51
CA ASP A 478 -32.06 -1.54 31.83
C ASP A 478 -32.44 -1.49 33.31
N LYS A 479 -31.64 -0.80 34.14
CA LYS A 479 -31.86 -0.69 35.59
C LYS A 479 -32.61 0.58 35.96
N ASP A 480 -32.48 1.64 35.17
CA ASP A 480 -33.09 2.95 35.45
C ASP A 480 -34.45 3.16 34.74
N GLY A 481 -34.82 2.27 33.83
CA GLY A 481 -36.07 2.25 33.10
C GLY A 481 -36.12 3.22 31.92
N ASP A 482 -34.97 3.70 31.42
CA ASP A 482 -34.88 4.64 30.31
C ASP A 482 -34.96 3.99 28.92
N GLY A 483 -35.04 2.66 28.86
CA GLY A 483 -35.12 1.87 27.64
C GLY A 483 -33.76 1.43 27.09
N MET A 484 -32.66 1.83 27.73
CA MET A 484 -31.30 1.44 27.38
C MET A 484 -30.69 0.60 28.51
N ARG A 485 -29.81 -0.35 28.14
CA ARG A 485 -29.12 -1.23 29.09
C ARG A 485 -28.01 -0.46 29.79
N ASP A 486 -27.80 -0.72 31.07
CA ASP A 486 -26.75 -0.11 31.88
C ASP A 486 -25.51 -1.00 32.01
N LEU A 487 -24.39 -0.38 32.39
CA LEU A 487 -23.20 -1.11 32.84
C LEU A 487 -23.49 -1.97 34.07
N PRO A 488 -22.64 -2.99 34.36
CA PRO A 488 -22.80 -3.85 35.53
C PRO A 488 -22.90 -3.10 36.87
N ASN A 489 -22.22 -1.95 36.99
CA ASN A 489 -22.31 -1.07 38.16
C ASN A 489 -23.57 -0.16 38.21
N GLY A 490 -24.34 -0.07 37.13
CA GLY A 490 -25.54 0.77 37.02
C GLY A 490 -25.32 2.15 36.42
N ASP A 491 -24.10 2.46 35.95
CA ASP A 491 -23.86 3.64 35.12
C ASP A 491 -24.37 3.42 33.69
N LYS A 492 -24.68 4.50 32.96
CA LYS A 492 -25.16 4.42 31.58
C LYS A 492 -24.11 3.78 30.65
N LEU A 493 -24.52 2.77 29.87
CA LEU A 493 -23.70 2.22 28.79
C LEU A 493 -23.97 2.99 27.50
N ILE A 494 -23.10 3.96 27.19
CA ILE A 494 -23.13 4.70 25.92
C ILE A 494 -21.86 4.42 25.14
N LEU A 495 -22.02 3.95 23.89
CA LEU A 495 -20.92 3.75 22.95
C LEU A 495 -20.67 4.99 22.10
N ASN A 496 -19.44 5.48 22.11
CA ASN A 496 -19.03 6.56 21.21
C ASN A 496 -18.51 5.98 19.88
N LEU A 497 -19.31 6.11 18.81
CA LEU A 497 -18.97 5.65 17.46
C LEU A 497 -18.35 6.81 16.67
N GLN A 498 -17.02 6.91 16.71
CA GLN A 498 -16.28 7.87 15.90
C GLN A 498 -15.88 7.21 14.57
N VAL A 499 -16.29 7.80 13.45
CA VAL A 499 -15.95 7.30 12.11
C VAL A 499 -15.02 8.28 11.41
N ALA A 500 -13.92 7.78 10.85
CA ALA A 500 -13.01 8.60 10.08
C ALA A 500 -13.60 8.94 8.71
N THR A 501 -13.23 10.09 8.13
CA THR A 501 -13.50 10.46 6.72
C THR A 501 -12.87 9.52 5.66
N GLN A 502 -12.28 8.41 6.11
CA GLN A 502 -11.62 7.36 5.33
C GLN A 502 -11.91 6.02 5.99
N GLY A 503 -12.05 4.95 5.19
CA GLY A 503 -12.11 3.57 5.66
C GLY A 503 -13.46 2.92 5.39
N ILE A 504 -14.53 3.45 5.99
CA ILE A 504 -15.91 2.97 5.80
C ILE A 504 -16.89 4.14 5.71
N SER A 505 -18.07 3.92 5.10
CA SER A 505 -19.11 4.96 4.99
C SER A 505 -19.77 5.23 6.35
N ILE A 506 -20.03 6.51 6.66
CA ILE A 506 -20.84 6.91 7.83
C ILE A 506 -22.22 6.25 7.83
N LYS A 507 -22.81 6.02 6.65
CA LYS A 507 -24.12 5.38 6.51
C LYS A 507 -24.12 3.94 7.01
N LEU A 508 -23.01 3.21 6.85
CA LEU A 508 -22.84 1.88 7.45
C LEU A 508 -22.87 1.98 8.99
N VAL A 509 -22.16 2.96 9.55
CA VAL A 509 -22.03 3.16 11.00
C VAL A 509 -23.36 3.58 11.62
N GLU A 510 -24.13 4.43 10.95
CA GLU A 510 -25.46 4.84 11.41
C GLU A 510 -26.45 3.67 11.46
N LEU A 511 -26.43 2.78 10.44
CA LEU A 511 -27.27 1.59 10.41
C LEU A 511 -26.90 0.60 11.52
N VAL A 512 -25.62 0.31 11.70
CA VAL A 512 -25.13 -0.55 12.80
C VAL A 512 -25.48 0.07 14.15
N GLY A 513 -25.28 1.37 14.32
CA GLY A 513 -25.64 2.10 15.53
C GLY A 513 -27.14 2.00 15.82
N GLN A 514 -28.00 2.12 14.81
CA GLN A 514 -29.44 1.94 14.99
C GLN A 514 -29.79 0.50 15.41
N ASN A 515 -29.22 -0.50 14.73
CA ASN A 515 -29.45 -1.91 15.08
C ASN A 515 -29.03 -2.23 16.53
N TRP A 516 -27.96 -1.62 17.04
CA TRP A 516 -27.54 -1.76 18.44
C TRP A 516 -28.48 -1.04 19.41
N ARG A 517 -29.03 0.13 19.06
CA ARG A 517 -30.08 0.78 19.87
C ARG A 517 -31.35 -0.07 19.96
N ASP A 518 -31.70 -0.78 18.89
CA ASP A 518 -32.89 -1.64 18.85
C ASP A 518 -32.81 -2.83 19.85
N VAL A 519 -31.61 -3.19 20.30
CA VAL A 519 -31.37 -4.17 21.39
C VAL A 519 -31.01 -3.51 22.74
N GLY A 520 -31.21 -2.20 22.85
CA GLY A 520 -31.01 -1.42 24.07
C GLY A 520 -29.57 -0.99 24.34
N ILE A 521 -28.67 -0.95 23.34
CA ILE A 521 -27.31 -0.43 23.52
C ILE A 521 -27.23 0.99 22.95
N ASP A 522 -27.19 1.98 23.83
CA ASP A 522 -27.15 3.38 23.43
C ASP A 522 -25.81 3.75 22.78
N ASN A 523 -25.85 4.69 21.84
CA ASN A 523 -24.67 5.15 21.12
C ASN A 523 -24.86 6.50 20.42
N THR A 524 -23.72 7.19 20.23
CA THR A 524 -23.62 8.41 19.44
C THR A 524 -22.70 8.20 18.25
N VAL A 525 -23.06 8.70 17.06
CA VAL A 525 -22.23 8.65 15.85
C VAL A 525 -21.66 10.04 15.56
N LYS A 526 -20.35 10.14 15.32
CA LYS A 526 -19.67 11.38 14.92
C LYS A 526 -18.62 11.08 13.85
N GLU A 527 -18.70 11.78 12.72
CA GLU A 527 -17.60 11.79 11.75
C GLU A 527 -16.48 12.73 12.21
N VAL A 528 -15.25 12.27 12.07
CA VAL A 528 -14.03 12.97 12.47
C VAL A 528 -12.98 12.85 11.37
N THR A 529 -11.97 13.72 11.41
CA THR A 529 -10.82 13.60 10.50
C THR A 529 -10.09 12.28 10.74
N THR A 530 -9.42 11.77 9.70
CA THR A 530 -8.60 10.55 9.81
C THR A 530 -7.52 10.67 10.89
N ASP A 531 -6.91 11.85 11.06
CA ASP A 531 -5.88 12.09 12.07
C ASP A 531 -6.45 12.14 13.49
N GLU A 532 -7.62 12.76 13.69
CA GLU A 532 -8.34 12.74 14.98
C GLU A 532 -8.65 11.29 15.38
N TYR A 533 -9.18 10.49 14.44
CA TYR A 533 -9.49 9.07 14.67
C TYR A 533 -8.23 8.27 15.03
N ARG A 534 -7.17 8.35 14.22
CA ARG A 534 -5.90 7.61 14.46
C ARG A 534 -5.25 8.01 15.77
N SER A 535 -5.29 9.29 16.13
CA SER A 535 -4.79 9.80 17.40
C SER A 535 -5.58 9.25 18.58
N ALA A 536 -6.92 9.26 18.51
CA ALA A 536 -7.78 8.70 19.55
C ALA A 536 -7.58 7.17 19.69
N GLN A 537 -7.45 6.47 18.57
CA GLN A 537 -7.16 5.03 18.53
C GLN A 537 -5.81 4.71 19.19
N SER A 538 -4.74 5.40 18.78
CA SER A 538 -3.40 5.23 19.38
C SER A 538 -3.37 5.56 20.87
N ALA A 539 -4.17 6.53 21.30
CA ALA A 539 -4.31 6.89 22.71
C ALA A 539 -5.24 5.95 23.49
N ASN A 540 -5.76 4.88 22.87
CA ASN A 540 -6.66 3.91 23.47
C ASN A 540 -7.98 4.53 23.99
N LYS A 541 -8.49 5.57 23.31
CA LYS A 541 -9.65 6.39 23.75
C LYS A 541 -10.97 6.09 23.03
N LEU A 542 -10.97 5.23 22.03
CA LEU A 542 -12.18 4.84 21.31
C LEU A 542 -12.88 3.70 22.06
N ASP A 543 -14.20 3.78 22.21
CA ASP A 543 -15.02 2.68 22.76
C ASP A 543 -15.16 1.56 21.72
N VAL A 544 -15.49 1.96 20.49
CA VAL A 544 -15.63 1.12 19.32
C VAL A 544 -14.66 1.61 18.27
N THR A 545 -13.83 0.70 17.77
CA THR A 545 -12.98 0.94 16.62
C THR A 545 -13.62 0.35 15.38
N MET A 546 -13.43 1.00 14.24
CA MET A 546 -14.04 0.60 12.98
C MET A 546 -13.20 1.05 11.79
N TYR A 547 -13.01 0.14 10.84
CA TYR A 547 -12.29 0.40 9.59
C TYR A 547 -12.52 -0.74 8.61
N SER A 548 -12.02 -0.60 7.37
CA SER A 548 -11.97 -1.73 6.44
C SER A 548 -10.89 -2.74 6.85
N LYS A 549 -11.16 -4.04 6.68
CA LYS A 549 -10.23 -5.11 7.05
C LYS A 549 -10.35 -6.31 6.12
N GLY A 550 -9.23 -6.97 5.85
CA GLY A 550 -9.10 -8.15 4.98
C GLY A 550 -7.84 -8.09 4.12
N LEU A 551 -7.07 -9.18 4.07
CA LEU A 551 -5.85 -9.27 3.27
C LEU A 551 -5.80 -10.57 2.44
N PRO A 552 -5.15 -10.56 1.27
CA PRO A 552 -4.89 -11.77 0.49
C PRO A 552 -4.01 -12.75 1.26
N LEU A 553 -4.20 -14.05 0.98
CA LEU A 553 -3.37 -15.15 1.50
C LEU A 553 -1.86 -14.87 1.36
N ALA A 554 -1.45 -14.40 0.18
CA ALA A 554 -0.05 -14.14 -0.11
C ALA A 554 0.53 -13.01 0.77
N VAL A 555 -0.26 -12.00 1.11
CA VAL A 555 0.17 -10.90 1.99
C VAL A 555 0.33 -11.39 3.43
N ILE A 556 -0.65 -12.14 3.95
CA ILE A 556 -0.61 -12.69 5.31
C ILE A 556 0.59 -13.63 5.52
N SER A 557 1.03 -14.33 4.47
CA SER A 557 2.21 -15.19 4.53
C SER A 557 3.53 -14.43 4.80
N GLY A 558 3.57 -13.11 4.55
CA GLY A 558 4.71 -12.24 4.80
C GLY A 558 4.50 -11.24 5.94
N ASN A 559 3.25 -10.93 6.30
CA ASN A 559 2.87 -9.94 7.31
C ASN A 559 1.93 -10.55 8.37
N ALA A 560 2.33 -10.52 9.65
CA ALA A 560 1.55 -11.10 10.74
C ALA A 560 0.58 -10.12 11.43
N GLU A 561 0.58 -8.83 11.07
CA GLU A 561 -0.03 -7.74 11.84
C GLU A 561 -1.53 -7.91 12.15
N LEU A 562 -2.30 -8.63 11.32
CA LEU A 562 -3.71 -8.92 11.59
C LEU A 562 -3.94 -9.88 12.79
N PHE A 563 -2.90 -10.59 13.21
CA PHE A 563 -2.96 -11.64 14.24
C PHE A 563 -2.11 -11.32 15.48
N LEU A 564 -1.39 -10.19 15.48
CA LEU A 564 -0.58 -9.73 16.61
C LEU A 564 -1.25 -8.50 17.23
N PRO A 565 -1.47 -8.41 18.55
CA PRO A 565 -1.90 -7.17 19.19
C PRO A 565 -1.00 -5.99 18.78
N PRO A 566 -1.57 -4.82 18.38
CA PRO A 566 -2.97 -4.41 18.57
C PRO A 566 -3.91 -4.77 17.40
N TYR A 567 -3.52 -5.76 16.59
CA TYR A 567 -4.21 -6.41 15.46
C TYR A 567 -4.25 -5.62 14.15
N ASP A 568 -3.49 -4.53 14.03
CA ASP A 568 -3.17 -3.84 12.77
C ASP A 568 -2.16 -2.69 13.02
N THR A 569 -1.87 -1.93 11.97
CA THR A 569 -0.95 -0.78 12.02
C THR A 569 -1.61 0.53 12.49
N TYR A 570 -0.79 1.58 12.61
CA TYR A 570 -1.24 2.95 12.88
C TYR A 570 -2.38 3.41 11.96
N PHE A 571 -2.31 3.02 10.68
CA PHE A 571 -3.18 3.49 9.60
C PHE A 571 -4.53 2.78 9.51
N ASN A 572 -4.69 1.66 10.24
CA ASN A 572 -5.78 0.71 10.11
C ASN A 572 -6.45 0.39 11.45
N HIS A 573 -7.14 -0.75 11.54
CA HIS A 573 -8.07 -1.12 12.59
C HIS A 573 -7.40 -1.75 13.83
N ARG A 574 -7.11 -0.95 14.88
CA ARG A 574 -6.52 -1.44 16.14
C ARG A 574 -7.52 -1.43 17.29
N THR A 575 -7.57 -2.50 18.09
CA THR A 575 -8.55 -2.61 19.20
C THR A 575 -7.97 -3.04 20.56
N ALA A 576 -6.68 -3.43 20.60
CA ALA A 576 -6.06 -4.01 21.79
C ALA A 576 -4.71 -3.37 22.13
N MET A 577 -4.67 -2.03 22.24
CA MET A 577 -3.43 -1.26 22.42
C MET A 577 -2.64 -1.69 23.66
N LEU A 578 -3.32 -1.89 24.81
CA LEU A 578 -2.61 -2.25 26.06
C LEU A 578 -2.18 -3.73 26.10
N TRP A 579 -2.72 -4.60 25.24
CA TRP A 579 -2.22 -5.96 25.09
C TRP A 579 -0.87 -5.96 24.37
N ALA A 580 -0.75 -5.13 23.32
CA ALA A 580 0.51 -4.89 22.63
C ALA A 580 1.58 -4.34 23.58
N GLU A 581 1.22 -3.32 24.37
CA GLU A 581 2.11 -2.76 25.39
C GLU A 581 2.56 -3.81 26.42
N TYR A 582 1.64 -4.68 26.88
CA TYR A 582 1.98 -5.74 27.82
C TYR A 582 2.97 -6.75 27.24
N ILE A 583 2.79 -7.16 25.99
CA ILE A 583 3.70 -8.07 25.31
C ILE A 583 5.07 -7.39 25.13
N ASP A 584 5.07 -6.15 24.63
CA ASP A 584 6.29 -5.41 24.30
C ASP A 584 7.15 -5.09 25.52
N THR A 585 6.51 -4.84 26.66
CA THR A 585 7.18 -4.50 27.92
C THR A 585 7.44 -5.72 28.81
N ASN A 586 7.22 -6.94 28.30
CA ASN A 586 7.31 -8.19 29.05
C ASN A 586 6.52 -8.16 30.37
N GLY A 587 5.33 -7.56 30.33
CA GLY A 587 4.38 -7.45 31.43
C GLY A 587 4.68 -6.37 32.47
N SER A 588 5.64 -5.47 32.21
CA SER A 588 5.92 -4.36 33.12
C SER A 588 4.93 -3.18 32.98
N SER A 589 4.24 -3.08 31.85
CA SER A 589 3.12 -2.14 31.61
C SER A 589 2.00 -2.83 30.83
N GLY A 590 0.91 -2.12 30.54
CA GLY A 590 -0.22 -2.62 29.76
C GLY A 590 -1.17 -3.58 30.51
N VAL A 591 -2.01 -4.29 29.75
CA VAL A 591 -2.99 -5.26 30.25
C VAL A 591 -2.66 -6.64 29.71
N LYS A 592 -2.58 -7.64 30.59
CA LYS A 592 -2.27 -9.02 30.19
C LYS A 592 -3.34 -9.54 29.21
N PRO A 593 -2.96 -9.95 27.99
CA PRO A 593 -3.92 -10.52 27.05
C PRO A 593 -4.36 -11.93 27.47
N PRO A 594 -5.53 -12.39 26.98
CA PRO A 594 -5.99 -13.76 27.15
C PRO A 594 -5.10 -14.75 26.38
N GLN A 595 -5.17 -16.04 26.74
CA GLN A 595 -4.28 -17.07 26.18
C GLN A 595 -4.39 -17.17 24.64
N TYR A 596 -5.60 -17.06 24.08
CA TYR A 596 -5.80 -17.16 22.64
C TYR A 596 -5.02 -16.09 21.83
N ALA A 597 -4.69 -14.94 22.43
CA ALA A 597 -3.89 -13.93 21.76
C ALA A 597 -2.45 -14.41 21.56
N TYR A 598 -1.89 -15.13 22.54
CA TYR A 598 -0.58 -15.80 22.39
C TYR A 598 -0.67 -16.97 21.41
N ASP A 599 -1.75 -17.75 21.47
CA ASP A 599 -1.95 -18.87 20.55
C ASP A 599 -2.02 -18.39 19.09
N MET A 600 -2.66 -17.24 18.82
CA MET A 600 -2.66 -16.60 17.49
C MET A 600 -1.26 -16.19 17.03
N ILE A 601 -0.41 -15.67 17.93
CA ILE A 601 0.98 -15.30 17.63
C ILE A 601 1.77 -16.56 17.21
N ASP A 602 1.63 -17.66 17.96
CA ASP A 602 2.30 -18.92 17.64
C ASP A 602 1.80 -19.49 16.30
N ASP A 603 0.48 -19.43 16.06
CA ASP A 603 -0.14 -19.95 14.84
C ASP A 603 0.26 -19.15 13.60
N ILE A 604 0.34 -17.82 13.67
CA ILE A 604 0.76 -17.00 12.52
C ILE A 604 2.25 -17.21 12.23
N ASN A 605 3.10 -17.35 13.25
CA ASN A 605 4.52 -17.68 13.06
C ASN A 605 4.68 -19.04 12.38
N GLY A 606 3.92 -20.05 12.81
CA GLY A 606 3.89 -21.36 12.16
C GLY A 606 3.40 -21.27 10.71
N PHE A 607 2.33 -20.49 10.48
CA PHE A 607 1.74 -20.32 9.15
C PHE A 607 2.73 -19.67 8.17
N GLN A 608 3.45 -18.63 8.60
CA GLN A 608 4.44 -17.93 7.77
C GLN A 608 5.69 -18.76 7.49
N ALA A 609 6.01 -19.74 8.35
CA ALA A 609 7.10 -20.68 8.12
C ALA A 609 6.71 -21.82 7.15
N ALA A 610 5.41 -22.07 6.96
CA ALA A 610 4.93 -23.10 6.06
C ALA A 610 4.90 -22.64 4.60
N VAL A 611 5.14 -23.57 3.66
CA VAL A 611 4.96 -23.31 2.23
C VAL A 611 3.46 -23.24 1.93
N ILE A 612 3.01 -22.12 1.36
CA ILE A 612 1.60 -21.88 1.01
C ILE A 612 1.04 -23.01 0.12
N GLY A 613 -0.17 -23.46 0.43
CA GLY A 613 -0.88 -24.49 -0.34
C GLY A 613 -0.59 -25.92 0.12
N THR A 614 0.38 -26.12 1.02
CA THR A 614 0.60 -27.42 1.68
C THR A 614 -0.48 -27.71 2.72
N ASP A 615 -0.69 -28.99 3.04
CA ASP A 615 -1.62 -29.43 4.10
C ASP A 615 -1.35 -28.73 5.44
N GLU A 616 -0.08 -28.50 5.78
CA GLU A 616 0.30 -27.81 7.01
C GLU A 616 -0.08 -26.33 6.98
N SER A 617 0.21 -25.62 5.89
CA SER A 617 -0.20 -24.21 5.75
C SER A 617 -1.73 -24.07 5.79
N ASN A 618 -2.47 -25.00 5.17
CA ASN A 618 -3.93 -24.97 5.15
C ASN A 618 -4.52 -25.27 6.54
N ARG A 619 -3.92 -26.21 7.28
CA ARG A 619 -4.32 -26.53 8.66
C ARG A 619 -4.10 -25.35 9.61
N LEU A 620 -2.95 -24.68 9.51
CA LEU A 620 -2.65 -23.50 10.32
C LEU A 620 -3.52 -22.30 9.92
N GLY A 621 -3.75 -22.09 8.63
CA GLY A 621 -4.67 -21.08 8.11
C GLY A 621 -6.10 -21.27 8.63
N ALA A 622 -6.63 -22.50 8.58
CA ALA A 622 -7.94 -22.81 9.15
C ALA A 622 -8.01 -22.52 10.67
N LYS A 623 -6.94 -22.85 11.42
CA LYS A 623 -6.86 -22.58 12.86
C LYS A 623 -6.86 -21.08 13.18
N LEU A 624 -6.16 -20.28 12.38
CA LEU A 624 -6.17 -18.82 12.49
C LEU A 624 -7.57 -18.25 12.25
N VAL A 625 -8.24 -18.69 11.17
CA VAL A 625 -9.61 -18.26 10.85
C VAL A 625 -10.58 -18.65 11.96
N GLN A 626 -10.48 -19.88 12.47
CA GLN A 626 -11.30 -20.35 13.59
C GLN A 626 -11.11 -19.46 14.81
N SER A 627 -9.86 -19.10 15.13
CA SER A 627 -9.56 -18.21 16.26
C SER A 627 -10.15 -16.81 16.07
N VAL A 628 -10.19 -16.29 14.84
CA VAL A 628 -10.83 -15.00 14.51
C VAL A 628 -12.34 -15.06 14.77
N VAL A 629 -13.03 -16.08 14.25
CA VAL A 629 -14.49 -16.19 14.35
C VAL A 629 -14.99 -16.68 15.71
N ASP A 630 -14.20 -17.44 16.46
CA ASP A 630 -14.54 -17.89 17.82
C ASP A 630 -14.44 -16.76 18.83
N ASN A 631 -13.48 -15.85 18.65
CA ASN A 631 -13.28 -14.74 19.57
C ASN A 631 -14.05 -13.48 19.16
N LEU A 632 -14.46 -13.34 17.89
CA LEU A 632 -15.19 -12.17 17.37
C LEU A 632 -14.59 -10.82 17.84
N LEU A 633 -13.26 -10.69 17.83
CA LEU A 633 -12.63 -9.40 18.13
C LEU A 633 -13.03 -8.35 17.09
N PHE A 634 -13.24 -8.79 15.86
CA PHE A 634 -13.73 -7.99 14.75
C PHE A 634 -15.04 -8.59 14.24
N ILE A 635 -16.04 -7.74 14.07
CA ILE A 635 -17.38 -8.07 13.58
C ILE A 635 -17.48 -7.55 12.14
N GLY A 636 -17.54 -8.47 11.18
CA GLY A 636 -17.76 -8.21 9.77
C GLY A 636 -19.20 -7.82 9.44
N THR A 637 -19.37 -7.15 8.30
CA THR A 637 -20.66 -6.60 7.87
C THR A 637 -21.06 -7.13 6.49
N VAL A 638 -20.67 -6.42 5.43
CA VAL A 638 -20.96 -6.73 4.04
C VAL A 638 -19.70 -6.50 3.23
N LYS A 639 -19.29 -7.49 2.43
CA LYS A 639 -18.22 -7.34 1.45
C LYS A 639 -18.83 -6.91 0.13
N ALA A 640 -18.50 -5.73 -0.37
CA ALA A 640 -19.17 -5.13 -1.53
C ALA A 640 -18.18 -4.78 -2.64
N VAL A 641 -18.71 -4.32 -3.77
CA VAL A 641 -17.93 -3.63 -4.79
C VAL A 641 -17.66 -2.18 -4.37
N LEU A 642 -16.59 -1.59 -4.87
CA LEU A 642 -16.30 -0.17 -4.73
C LEU A 642 -16.06 0.49 -6.09
N PRO A 643 -16.38 1.79 -6.22
CA PRO A 643 -16.16 2.54 -7.44
C PRO A 643 -14.67 2.77 -7.74
N VAL A 644 -14.32 2.65 -9.02
CA VAL A 644 -13.07 3.11 -9.62
C VAL A 644 -13.45 4.20 -10.63
N TYR A 645 -12.96 5.41 -10.40
CA TYR A 645 -13.20 6.57 -11.26
C TYR A 645 -11.95 6.86 -12.07
N HIS A 646 -12.11 7.12 -13.38
CA HIS A 646 -11.07 7.74 -14.18
C HIS A 646 -11.62 8.66 -15.28
N SER A 647 -10.87 9.70 -15.61
CA SER A 647 -11.10 10.54 -16.79
C SER A 647 -10.95 9.72 -18.06
N ASN A 648 -11.81 9.94 -19.06
CA ASN A 648 -11.66 9.27 -20.35
C ASN A 648 -10.47 9.82 -21.15
N ASN A 649 -9.90 10.96 -20.73
CA ASN A 649 -8.67 11.49 -21.33
C ASN A 649 -7.42 10.73 -20.86
N LEU A 650 -7.51 9.99 -19.73
CA LEU A 650 -6.47 9.11 -19.26
C LEU A 650 -6.49 7.80 -20.06
N LYS A 651 -5.44 7.57 -20.85
CA LYS A 651 -5.30 6.42 -21.75
C LYS A 651 -4.36 5.37 -21.18
N ASN A 652 -4.44 4.17 -21.76
CA ASN A 652 -3.85 2.94 -21.25
C ASN A 652 -4.27 2.64 -19.79
N PHE A 653 -5.44 3.12 -19.38
CA PHE A 653 -6.05 2.81 -18.10
C PHE A 653 -6.86 1.51 -18.26
N PRO A 654 -6.39 0.38 -17.73
CA PRO A 654 -7.10 -0.87 -17.86
C PRO A 654 -8.29 -0.91 -16.91
N LYS A 655 -9.23 -1.80 -17.19
CA LYS A 655 -10.21 -2.21 -16.19
C LYS A 655 -9.51 -2.89 -15.00
N PHE A 656 -9.82 -2.45 -13.78
CA PHE A 656 -9.23 -3.05 -12.58
C PHE A 656 -9.89 -4.41 -12.28
N LYS A 657 -9.11 -5.37 -11.76
CA LYS A 657 -9.65 -6.67 -11.30
C LYS A 657 -10.27 -6.59 -9.91
N ALA A 658 -9.79 -5.68 -9.09
CA ALA A 658 -10.31 -5.38 -7.76
C ALA A 658 -9.96 -3.94 -7.38
N GLN A 659 -10.85 -3.29 -6.63
CA GLN A 659 -10.51 -2.06 -5.92
C GLN A 659 -9.93 -2.50 -4.57
N THR A 660 -8.62 -2.34 -4.37
CA THR A 660 -8.01 -2.76 -3.11
C THR A 660 -6.71 -2.04 -2.76
N GLY A 661 -6.60 -1.66 -1.49
CA GLY A 661 -5.35 -1.18 -0.91
C GLY A 661 -4.32 -2.30 -0.72
N SER A 662 -4.74 -3.57 -0.65
CA SER A 662 -3.85 -4.69 -0.36
C SER A 662 -2.92 -5.05 -1.51
N PHE A 663 -3.13 -4.54 -2.72
CA PHE A 663 -2.15 -4.60 -3.82
C PHE A 663 -1.66 -3.21 -4.22
N LEU A 664 -1.72 -2.25 -3.29
CA LEU A 664 -1.29 -0.88 -3.53
C LEU A 664 -2.08 -0.21 -4.67
N ARG A 665 -3.40 -0.45 -4.74
CA ARG A 665 -4.33 0.19 -5.70
C ARG A 665 -3.91 0.05 -7.16
N ALA A 666 -3.53 1.15 -7.83
CA ALA A 666 -3.14 1.16 -9.23
C ALA A 666 -1.75 0.57 -9.51
N TYR A 667 -0.96 0.26 -8.48
CA TYR A 667 0.43 -0.17 -8.65
C TYR A 667 0.61 -1.38 -9.59
N PRO A 668 -0.22 -2.45 -9.52
CA PRO A 668 -0.10 -3.59 -10.44
C PRO A 668 -0.40 -3.21 -11.91
N TYR A 669 -1.19 -2.15 -12.10
CA TYR A 669 -1.68 -1.63 -13.39
C TYR A 669 -0.74 -0.60 -14.03
N ARG A 670 0.47 -0.42 -13.48
CA ARG A 670 1.57 0.34 -14.08
C ARG A 670 1.15 1.76 -14.50
N GLY A 671 0.85 2.60 -13.51
CA GLY A 671 0.62 4.04 -13.71
C GLY A 671 1.64 4.76 -14.62
N PRO A 672 2.95 4.42 -14.63
CA PRO A 672 3.93 5.11 -15.48
C PRO A 672 3.65 5.05 -16.99
N GLN A 673 2.92 4.03 -17.48
CA GLN A 673 2.59 3.92 -18.92
C GLN A 673 1.25 4.56 -19.31
N TRP A 674 0.55 5.21 -18.36
CA TRP A 674 -0.60 6.05 -18.68
C TRP A 674 -0.17 7.34 -19.36
N TYR A 675 -1.02 7.86 -20.23
CA TYR A 675 -0.82 9.15 -20.90
C TYR A 675 -2.15 9.89 -21.03
N LEU A 676 -2.10 11.21 -21.20
CA LEU A 676 -3.28 12.06 -21.34
C LEU A 676 -3.46 12.46 -22.81
N THR A 677 -4.69 12.39 -23.30
CA THR A 677 -5.08 13.00 -24.58
C THR A 677 -5.76 14.34 -24.33
N GLU A 678 -5.38 15.36 -25.12
CA GLU A 678 -6.00 16.70 -25.10
C GLU A 678 -7.52 16.67 -25.32
#